data_AF-A0A1U7MX85-F1
#
_entry.id   AF-A0A1U7MX85-F1
#
_cell.length_a   1.000
_cell.length_b   1.000
_cell.length_c   1.000
_cell.angle_alpha   90.00
_cell.angle_beta   90.00
_cell.angle_gamma   90.00
#
_symmetry.space_group_name_H-M   'P 1'
#
loop_
_entity.id
_entity.type
_entity.pdbx_description
1 polymer ?
#
loop_
_entity_poly.entity_id
_entity_poly.type
_entity_poly.pdbx_seq_one_letter_code
_entity_poly.pdbx_strand_id
1 'polypeptide(L)'
;MIQVNSNTPIINNLKLDSNVGEELFDQYDTFGIYRAVQLATRRTPWWNLFVAKLIDWTIFRVALLPLPLALVSSVFLVISGGSVLLKWMVGVFWLWIGLFIIDQFRLLSLNKKLSIEPALKCSEQRRSVIVIGAGPIGIAVVKECIEQGLEVQCFEQKDNIGGVFRPNREFPGGCWPTVRLTSSPWITAYSDFPPKSSSSEHYTLQEYLEYLANYVEHFRFWNHLHFRQTVTDVKPNEKGGWIVTTVDRVSGETVPHHCDRVAICTGVNLIPKPIQLPGLDSFTGEVRHSAMYKGVEGLRGKHVVIVGAGESGVDIAAEVSYVAENTYLSIRKGKFIIPRINPLTGMANDYDTNRIRNAPPIILQNWLMTLKRRLCFHTGDHTPESAFRTQLLKNSDVGPMSQAVTKSDDFIYRVIEGKLNLRRDLVGFDGDEVIFSDGIRHRADVVIFAHGYFPSFPFLKYPKDVQALHPGNMYLNMFHPEIGYSLAFCGFARPKIGAIPPTGELQARLFALVAAGKRLLPDARFMERDIIQTRKENALSFPTQPPPNVLINWISYMDKVANLIGSRPNPLYLLKKPRLLWKFCSGPVTGAHYRLTGPGASQTSLETIMKLPRMHQINEIITYIGLHFWLWPLQIINPNSIAVCA
;
A
#
# COMPACT_ATOMS: atom_id res chain seq x y z
N MET A 1 -9.36 61.34 -23.95
CA MET A 1 -9.48 62.78 -23.64
C MET A 1 -9.43 62.96 -22.14
N ILE A 2 -8.67 63.97 -21.74
CA ILE A 2 -8.25 64.35 -20.40
C ILE A 2 -9.46 64.83 -19.57
N GLN A 3 -9.53 64.48 -18.29
CA GLN A 3 -9.62 65.48 -17.21
C GLN A 3 -9.38 64.86 -15.83
N VAL A 4 -8.15 65.08 -15.36
CA VAL A 4 -7.80 65.12 -13.94
C VAL A 4 -8.15 66.53 -13.47
N ASN A 5 -8.86 66.65 -12.35
CA ASN A 5 -8.95 67.90 -11.60
C ASN A 5 -8.47 67.64 -10.17
N SER A 6 -7.43 68.38 -9.81
CA SER A 6 -6.65 68.32 -8.58
C SER A 6 -6.90 69.56 -7.72
N ASN A 7 -6.57 69.44 -6.42
CA ASN A 7 -6.26 70.49 -5.43
C ASN A 7 -7.36 70.70 -4.36
N THR A 8 -7.14 70.60 -3.04
CA THR A 8 -6.03 70.28 -2.10
C THR A 8 -6.65 70.39 -0.66
N PRO A 9 -5.94 70.36 0.50
CA PRO A 9 -5.19 69.26 1.14
C PRO A 9 -5.47 69.11 2.69
N ILE A 10 -4.89 68.06 3.33
CA ILE A 10 -4.41 68.00 4.76
C ILE A 10 -5.53 68.00 5.86
N ILE A 11 -5.66 67.06 6.82
CA ILE A 11 -4.83 66.05 7.51
C ILE A 11 -5.78 65.08 8.29
N ASN A 12 -5.29 63.87 8.60
CA ASN A 12 -5.82 62.81 9.50
C ASN A 12 -6.59 61.64 8.86
N ASN A 13 -5.84 60.62 8.41
CA ASN A 13 -6.02 59.20 8.77
C ASN A 13 -5.22 58.29 7.83
N LEU A 14 -3.97 57.98 8.20
CA LEU A 14 -3.24 56.87 7.61
C LEU A 14 -3.72 55.57 8.27
N LYS A 15 -4.78 54.97 7.71
CA LYS A 15 -4.97 53.51 7.79
C LYS A 15 -4.21 52.90 6.62
N LEU A 16 -3.10 52.23 6.92
CA LEU A 16 -2.45 51.33 5.98
C LEU A 16 -3.38 50.13 5.78
N ASP A 17 -3.94 50.00 4.59
CA ASP A 17 -4.76 48.86 4.19
C ASP A 17 -3.89 47.60 4.14
N SER A 18 -4.26 46.58 4.92
CA SER A 18 -3.48 45.36 5.16
C SER A 18 -3.46 44.37 4.00
N ASN A 19 -4.05 44.71 2.85
CA ASN A 19 -4.31 43.75 1.77
C ASN A 19 -3.29 43.78 0.63
N VAL A 20 -2.29 44.66 0.65
CA VAL A 20 -1.22 44.65 -0.37
C VAL A 20 -0.19 43.54 -0.11
N GLY A 21 -0.18 42.96 1.09
CA GLY A 21 0.65 41.81 1.43
C GLY A 21 0.13 40.48 0.88
N GLU A 22 -1.19 40.25 0.88
CA GLU A 22 -1.74 38.92 0.57
C GLU A 22 -1.60 38.54 -0.92
N GLU A 23 -1.74 39.48 -1.86
CA GLU A 23 -1.63 39.17 -3.30
C GLU A 23 -0.20 38.86 -3.77
N LEU A 24 0.83 39.41 -3.13
CA LEU A 24 2.23 39.12 -3.45
C LEU A 24 2.73 37.79 -2.88
N PHE A 25 2.09 37.27 -1.82
CA PHE A 25 2.43 35.99 -1.21
C PHE A 25 1.65 34.80 -1.80
N ASP A 26 0.49 35.03 -2.41
CA ASP A 26 -0.31 33.97 -3.05
C ASP A 26 0.36 33.37 -4.31
N GLN A 27 1.23 34.13 -4.99
CA GLN A 27 2.03 33.59 -6.10
C GLN A 27 3.10 32.56 -5.65
N TYR A 28 3.40 32.48 -4.35
CA TYR A 28 4.44 31.58 -3.81
C TYR A 28 3.91 30.45 -2.91
N ASP A 29 2.60 30.37 -2.62
CA ASP A 29 2.01 29.22 -1.92
C ASP A 29 1.68 28.05 -2.88
N THR A 30 2.70 27.59 -3.60
CA THR A 30 2.59 26.52 -4.63
C THR A 30 2.12 25.17 -4.07
N PHE A 31 2.01 25.01 -2.74
CA PHE A 31 1.70 23.75 -2.06
C PHE A 31 0.62 23.84 -0.96
N GLY A 32 -0.04 24.99 -0.78
CA GLY A 32 -1.14 25.17 0.17
C GLY A 32 -0.75 24.98 1.65
N ILE A 33 0.53 25.10 1.98
CA ILE A 33 1.07 24.79 3.32
C ILE A 33 0.62 25.86 4.31
N TYR A 34 0.60 27.12 3.87
CA TYR A 34 0.21 28.25 4.72
C TYR A 34 -1.28 28.18 5.08
N ARG A 35 -2.13 27.85 4.10
CA ARG A 35 -3.57 27.64 4.28
C ARG A 35 -3.86 26.46 5.21
N ALA A 36 -3.08 25.38 5.13
CA ALA A 36 -3.20 24.21 6.00
C ALA A 36 -2.83 24.52 7.46
N VAL A 37 -1.83 25.37 7.69
CA VAL A 37 -1.41 25.80 9.04
C VAL A 37 -2.47 26.71 9.68
N GLN A 38 -3.06 27.66 8.94
CA GLN A 38 -4.14 28.50 9.45
C GLN A 38 -5.42 27.71 9.76
N LEU A 39 -5.74 26.69 8.96
CA LEU A 39 -6.88 25.79 9.21
C LEU A 39 -6.67 24.90 10.45
N ALA A 40 -5.41 24.50 10.71
CA ALA A 40 -5.04 23.68 11.86
C ALA A 40 -5.07 24.47 13.17
N THR A 41 -4.66 25.74 13.18
CA THR A 41 -4.65 26.59 14.38
C THR A 41 -6.04 27.06 14.80
N ARG A 42 -7.03 27.13 13.89
CA ARG A 42 -8.41 27.52 14.23
C ARG A 42 -9.23 26.44 14.95
N ARG A 43 -8.82 25.17 14.94
CA ARG A 43 -9.66 24.03 15.40
C ARG A 43 -9.30 23.41 16.75
N THR A 44 -8.17 23.78 17.37
CA THR A 44 -7.75 23.20 18.66
C THR A 44 -7.05 24.24 19.54
N PRO A 45 -7.48 24.50 20.78
CA PRO A 45 -6.78 25.43 21.68
C PRO A 45 -5.35 24.94 21.96
N TRP A 46 -4.36 25.77 21.64
CA TRP A 46 -2.93 25.47 21.79
C TRP A 46 -2.53 24.98 23.18
N TRP A 47 -3.27 25.39 24.22
CA TRP A 47 -3.05 25.01 25.61
C TRP A 47 -3.24 23.50 25.87
N ASN A 48 -4.21 22.86 25.21
CA ASN A 48 -4.44 21.43 25.36
C ASN A 48 -3.32 20.60 24.72
N LEU A 49 -2.72 21.11 23.64
CA LEU A 49 -1.54 20.53 22.99
C LEU A 49 -0.29 20.71 23.86
N PHE A 50 -0.18 21.83 24.57
CA PHE A 50 0.94 22.10 25.47
C PHE A 50 0.91 21.20 26.72
N VAL A 51 -0.24 21.06 27.37
CA VAL A 51 -0.39 20.20 28.57
C VAL A 51 -0.21 18.72 28.22
N ALA A 52 -0.75 18.26 27.09
CA ALA A 52 -0.51 16.90 26.60
C ALA A 52 0.98 16.65 26.32
N LYS A 53 1.68 17.62 25.72
CA LYS A 53 3.12 17.54 25.49
C LYS A 53 3.96 17.60 26.77
N LEU A 54 3.49 18.31 27.79
CA LEU A 54 4.19 18.39 29.07
C LEU A 54 4.11 17.05 29.83
N ILE A 55 2.95 16.38 29.79
CA ILE A 55 2.77 15.05 30.38
C ILE A 55 3.57 14.00 29.61
N ASP A 56 3.58 14.07 28.27
CA ASP A 56 4.47 13.26 27.44
C ASP A 56 5.95 13.51 27.78
N TRP A 57 6.34 14.76 28.06
CA TRP A 57 7.71 15.15 28.43
C TRP A 57 8.16 14.61 29.80
N THR A 58 7.25 14.49 30.78
CA THR A 58 7.59 13.90 32.08
C THR A 58 7.78 12.39 31.98
N ILE A 59 6.93 11.72 31.18
CA ILE A 59 7.07 10.28 30.89
C ILE A 59 8.35 10.02 30.07
N PHE A 60 8.73 10.96 29.20
CA PHE A 60 9.96 10.95 28.40
C PHE A 60 11.25 10.88 29.24
N ARG A 61 11.28 11.49 30.44
CA ARG A 61 12.49 11.53 31.28
C ARG A 61 12.80 10.22 32.01
N VAL A 62 11.79 9.41 32.33
CA VAL A 62 12.00 8.15 33.09
C VAL A 62 12.46 7.01 32.18
N ALA A 63 12.12 7.05 30.88
CA ALA A 63 12.44 5.99 29.92
C ALA A 63 13.83 6.12 29.25
N LEU A 64 14.59 7.19 29.52
CA LEU A 64 15.78 7.58 28.76
C LEU A 64 17.10 7.60 29.55
N LEU A 65 17.27 6.72 30.54
CA LEU A 65 18.58 6.53 31.19
C LEU A 65 19.76 6.15 30.25
N PRO A 66 19.60 5.65 29.00
CA PRO A 66 20.73 5.50 28.07
C PRO A 66 21.11 6.78 27.30
N LEU A 67 20.23 7.80 27.27
CA LEU A 67 20.44 9.01 26.47
C LEU A 67 21.55 9.95 26.99
N PRO A 68 21.81 10.08 28.31
CA PRO A 68 22.89 10.91 28.83
C PRO A 68 24.28 10.47 28.36
N LEU A 69 24.52 9.15 28.28
CA LEU A 69 25.79 8.59 27.80
C LEU A 69 25.99 8.81 26.29
N ALA A 70 24.90 8.79 25.52
CA ALA A 70 24.93 9.12 24.09
C ALA A 70 25.10 10.63 23.85
N LEU A 71 24.48 11.48 24.68
CA LEU A 71 24.68 12.93 24.69
C LEU A 71 26.15 13.29 24.92
N VAL A 72 26.83 12.59 25.84
CA VAL A 72 28.27 12.74 26.08
C VAL A 72 29.11 12.39 24.85
N SER A 73 28.74 11.36 24.06
CA SER A 73 29.43 11.04 22.81
C SER A 73 29.24 12.11 21.71
N SER A 74 28.05 12.70 21.62
CA SER A 74 27.78 13.83 20.71
C SER A 74 28.44 15.13 21.16
N VAL A 75 28.65 15.34 22.46
CA VAL A 75 29.46 16.45 22.98
C VAL A 75 30.93 16.31 22.53
N PHE A 76 31.47 15.08 22.48
CA PHE A 76 32.82 14.82 21.94
C PHE A 76 32.95 15.11 20.43
N LEU A 77 31.91 14.84 19.63
CA LEU A 77 31.86 15.21 18.20
C LEU A 77 31.67 16.73 17.99
N VAL A 78 31.01 17.41 18.92
CA VAL A 78 30.82 18.87 18.89
C VAL A 78 32.11 19.62 19.24
N ILE A 79 32.98 19.04 20.08
CA ILE A 79 34.28 19.62 20.49
C ILE A 79 35.36 19.47 19.40
N SER A 80 35.21 18.53 18.44
CA SER A 80 36.27 18.16 17.48
C SER A 80 36.19 18.80 16.07
N GLY A 81 35.52 19.95 15.92
CA GLY A 81 35.65 20.76 14.69
C GLY A 81 34.82 20.32 13.47
N GLY A 82 33.79 19.48 13.64
CA GLY A 82 32.89 19.09 12.55
C GLY A 82 32.12 20.27 11.92
N SER A 83 31.84 20.18 10.61
CA SER A 83 31.11 21.20 9.85
C SER A 83 29.70 21.46 10.41
N VAL A 84 29.15 22.66 10.18
CA VAL A 84 27.79 23.04 10.60
C VAL A 84 26.75 22.04 10.07
N LEU A 85 26.95 21.56 8.85
CA LEU A 85 26.10 20.54 8.21
C LEU A 85 26.10 19.22 9.00
N LEU A 86 27.28 18.73 9.42
CA LEU A 86 27.40 17.51 10.22
C LEU A 86 26.70 17.63 11.58
N LYS A 87 26.76 18.81 12.22
CA LYS A 87 26.06 19.10 13.48
C LYS A 87 24.54 19.06 13.31
N TRP A 88 24.01 19.64 12.24
CA TRP A 88 22.59 19.56 11.89
C TRP A 88 22.14 18.13 11.61
N MET A 89 22.95 17.36 10.88
CA MET A 89 22.66 15.96 10.55
C MET A 89 22.55 15.08 11.80
N VAL A 90 23.45 15.26 12.76
CA VAL A 90 23.40 14.54 14.05
C VAL A 90 22.14 14.93 14.84
N GLY A 91 21.77 16.22 14.83
CA GLY A 91 20.53 16.68 15.46
C GLY A 91 19.26 16.05 14.86
N VAL A 92 19.17 16.01 13.53
CA VAL A 92 18.05 15.36 12.81
C VAL A 92 18.00 13.87 13.09
N PHE A 93 19.16 13.19 13.09
CA PHE A 93 19.26 11.77 13.44
C PHE A 93 18.69 11.47 14.82
N TRP A 94 19.04 12.27 15.84
CA TRP A 94 18.55 12.05 17.20
C TRP A 94 17.06 12.40 17.38
N LEU A 95 16.58 13.47 16.74
CA LEU A 95 15.13 13.77 16.70
C LEU A 95 14.37 12.57 16.12
N TRP A 96 14.92 11.98 15.08
CA TRP A 96 14.32 10.89 14.35
C TRP A 96 14.32 9.57 15.16
N ILE A 97 15.42 9.25 15.86
CA ILE A 97 15.47 8.16 16.84
C ILE A 97 14.45 8.39 17.97
N GLY A 98 14.33 9.63 18.46
CA GLY A 98 13.31 10.01 19.43
C GLY A 98 11.88 9.76 18.94
N LEU A 99 11.57 10.17 17.71
CA LEU A 99 10.26 9.90 17.08
C LEU A 99 10.01 8.41 16.88
N PHE A 100 11.01 7.63 16.48
CA PHE A 100 10.90 6.17 16.37
C PHE A 100 10.58 5.53 17.72
N ILE A 101 11.30 5.92 18.78
CA ILE A 101 11.05 5.43 20.14
C ILE A 101 9.64 5.80 20.60
N ILE A 102 9.22 7.06 20.40
CA ILE A 102 7.85 7.52 20.72
C ILE A 102 6.82 6.68 19.97
N ASP A 103 7.00 6.42 18.68
CA ASP A 103 6.10 5.59 17.90
C ASP A 103 6.03 4.15 18.45
N GLN A 104 7.18 3.56 18.80
CA GLN A 104 7.20 2.23 19.42
C GLN A 104 6.45 2.20 20.77
N PHE A 105 6.58 3.23 21.61
CA PHE A 105 5.86 3.34 22.87
C PHE A 105 4.37 3.67 22.70
N ARG A 106 4.00 4.51 21.73
CA ARG A 106 2.60 4.78 21.37
C ARG A 106 1.90 3.48 20.98
N LEU A 107 2.57 2.63 20.19
CA LEU A 107 2.06 1.33 19.79
C LEU A 107 1.95 0.34 20.97
N LEU A 108 2.81 0.44 21.98
CA LEU A 108 2.66 -0.31 23.24
C LEU A 108 1.48 0.16 24.09
N SER A 109 1.21 1.47 24.13
CA SER A 109 0.05 2.05 24.81
C SER A 109 -1.27 1.66 24.12
N LEU A 110 -1.27 1.66 22.78
CA LEU A 110 -2.38 1.14 21.97
C LEU A 110 -2.66 -0.33 22.25
N ASN A 111 -1.64 -1.16 22.54
CA ASN A 111 -1.82 -2.55 22.95
C ASN A 111 -2.66 -2.73 24.22
N LYS A 112 -2.61 -1.78 25.17
CA LYS A 112 -3.50 -1.82 26.34
C LYS A 112 -4.94 -1.45 25.97
N LYS A 113 -5.13 -0.45 25.10
CA LYS A 113 -6.46 0.06 24.73
C LYS A 113 -7.22 -0.78 23.70
N LEU A 114 -6.49 -1.49 22.82
CA LEU A 114 -7.04 -2.39 21.80
C LEU A 114 -6.99 -3.86 22.25
N SER A 115 -6.68 -4.13 23.52
CA SER A 115 -6.65 -5.50 24.02
C SER A 115 -8.05 -6.09 23.92
N ILE A 116 -8.21 -6.95 22.93
CA ILE A 116 -9.33 -7.88 22.86
C ILE A 116 -9.18 -8.82 24.06
N GLU A 117 -10.16 -8.82 24.95
CA GLU A 117 -10.17 -9.77 26.06
C GLU A 117 -10.09 -11.20 25.50
N PRO A 118 -9.22 -12.07 26.06
CA PRO A 118 -9.27 -13.49 25.74
C PRO A 118 -10.67 -14.00 26.07
N ALA A 119 -11.32 -14.69 25.13
CA ALA A 119 -12.66 -15.18 25.38
C ALA A 119 -12.66 -16.17 26.56
N LEU A 120 -13.67 -16.05 27.42
CA LEU A 120 -14.01 -17.08 28.40
C LEU A 120 -14.30 -18.40 27.67
N LYS A 121 -13.85 -19.53 28.24
CA LYS A 121 -13.87 -20.89 27.68
C LYS A 121 -15.02 -21.12 26.69
N CYS A 122 -14.68 -21.29 25.42
CA CYS A 122 -15.64 -21.64 24.39
C CYS A 122 -15.93 -23.15 24.42
N SER A 123 -17.17 -23.52 24.12
CA SER A 123 -17.66 -24.89 24.05
C SER A 123 -16.79 -25.77 23.14
N GLU A 124 -16.60 -27.03 23.49
CA GLU A 124 -15.75 -28.04 22.82
C GLU A 124 -16.13 -28.37 21.36
N GLN A 125 -17.18 -27.77 20.79
CA GLN A 125 -17.57 -27.98 19.39
C GLN A 125 -16.61 -27.28 18.42
N ARG A 126 -16.05 -28.07 17.49
CA ARG A 126 -15.35 -27.55 16.32
C ARG A 126 -16.33 -26.75 15.47
N ARG A 127 -16.00 -25.48 15.21
CA ARG A 127 -16.81 -24.60 14.37
C ARG A 127 -16.44 -24.80 12.90
N SER A 128 -17.45 -24.75 12.05
CA SER A 128 -17.36 -24.89 10.60
C SER A 128 -17.18 -23.54 9.91
N VAL A 129 -16.30 -23.50 8.91
CA VAL A 129 -15.96 -22.29 8.14
C VAL A 129 -16.04 -22.61 6.65
N ILE A 130 -16.75 -21.76 5.91
CA ILE A 130 -16.71 -21.78 4.44
C ILE A 130 -15.88 -20.60 3.94
N VAL A 131 -14.87 -20.89 3.12
CA VAL A 131 -14.03 -19.92 2.44
C VAL A 131 -14.46 -19.80 0.98
N ILE A 132 -14.62 -18.57 0.48
CA ILE A 132 -15.06 -18.30 -0.89
C ILE A 132 -13.89 -17.75 -1.70
N GLY A 133 -13.37 -18.59 -2.60
CA GLY A 133 -12.24 -18.30 -3.50
C GLY A 133 -10.91 -18.83 -2.97
N ALA A 134 -10.17 -19.56 -3.81
CA ALA A 134 -8.85 -20.14 -3.55
C ALA A 134 -7.71 -19.32 -4.21
N GLY A 135 -7.83 -17.99 -4.17
CA GLY A 135 -6.72 -17.08 -4.44
C GLY A 135 -5.67 -17.09 -3.32
N PRO A 136 -4.60 -16.27 -3.40
CA PRO A 136 -3.56 -16.22 -2.38
C PRO A 136 -4.10 -15.96 -0.97
N ILE A 137 -5.20 -15.21 -0.83
CA ILE A 137 -5.77 -14.94 0.49
C ILE A 137 -6.63 -16.09 0.97
N GLY A 138 -7.39 -16.72 0.08
CA GLY A 138 -8.24 -17.86 0.43
C GLY A 138 -7.44 -19.05 0.95
N ILE A 139 -6.33 -19.40 0.29
CA ILE A 139 -5.48 -20.50 0.76
C ILE A 139 -4.82 -20.19 2.11
N ALA A 140 -4.51 -18.91 2.38
CA ALA A 140 -4.03 -18.49 3.69
C ALA A 140 -5.14 -18.64 4.75
N VAL A 141 -6.38 -18.21 4.45
CA VAL A 141 -7.53 -18.41 5.36
C VAL A 141 -7.75 -19.89 5.68
N VAL A 142 -7.71 -20.78 4.69
CA VAL A 142 -7.85 -22.23 4.91
C VAL A 142 -6.78 -22.72 5.87
N LYS A 143 -5.50 -22.44 5.59
CA LYS A 143 -4.38 -22.85 6.44
C LYS A 143 -4.52 -22.31 7.87
N GLU A 144 -4.82 -21.03 8.04
CA GLU A 144 -4.99 -20.45 9.37
C GLU A 144 -6.19 -21.01 10.13
N CYS A 145 -7.29 -21.34 9.44
CA CYS A 145 -8.44 -22.00 10.07
C CYS A 145 -8.08 -23.41 10.56
N ILE A 146 -7.34 -24.18 9.76
CA ILE A 146 -6.82 -25.51 10.14
C ILE A 146 -5.92 -25.39 11.37
N GLU A 147 -4.99 -24.43 11.41
CA GLU A 147 -4.12 -24.20 12.57
C GLU A 147 -4.90 -23.86 13.85
N GLN A 148 -6.10 -23.29 13.73
CA GLN A 148 -6.96 -23.01 14.88
C GLN A 148 -7.88 -24.16 15.28
N GLY A 149 -7.88 -25.28 14.54
CA GLY A 149 -8.71 -26.45 14.80
C GLY A 149 -10.15 -26.34 14.28
N LEU A 150 -10.37 -25.45 13.30
CA LEU A 150 -11.68 -25.26 12.65
C LEU A 150 -11.89 -26.29 11.54
N GLU A 151 -13.14 -26.69 11.34
CA GLU A 151 -13.54 -27.45 10.15
C GLU A 151 -13.70 -26.48 8.99
N VAL A 152 -12.97 -26.68 7.88
CA VAL A 152 -12.95 -25.71 6.78
C VAL A 152 -13.14 -26.36 5.42
N GLN A 153 -13.96 -25.72 4.59
CA GLN A 153 -14.10 -26.01 3.17
C GLN A 153 -13.91 -24.71 2.38
N CYS A 154 -13.25 -24.80 1.23
CA CYS A 154 -13.02 -23.68 0.34
C CYS A 154 -13.61 -23.98 -1.03
N PHE A 155 -14.46 -23.09 -1.53
CA PHE A 155 -15.07 -23.22 -2.86
C PHE A 155 -14.44 -22.22 -3.83
N GLU A 156 -13.91 -22.73 -4.94
CA GLU A 156 -13.27 -21.96 -6.01
C GLU A 156 -14.00 -22.18 -7.33
N GLN A 157 -14.33 -21.08 -8.00
CA GLN A 157 -15.06 -21.12 -9.27
C GLN A 157 -14.18 -21.66 -10.42
N LYS A 158 -12.87 -21.41 -10.38
CA LYS A 158 -11.90 -21.93 -11.36
C LYS A 158 -11.53 -23.38 -11.05
N ASP A 159 -10.79 -24.00 -11.96
CA ASP A 159 -10.37 -25.39 -11.88
C ASP A 159 -9.14 -25.63 -10.97
N ASN A 160 -8.54 -24.58 -10.42
CA ASN A 160 -7.32 -24.66 -9.62
C ASN A 160 -7.09 -23.34 -8.83
N ILE A 161 -6.11 -23.32 -7.91
CA ILE A 161 -5.74 -22.18 -7.07
C ILE A 161 -5.11 -21.04 -7.88
N GLY A 162 -5.02 -19.86 -7.26
CA GLY A 162 -4.24 -18.71 -7.73
C GLY A 162 -5.07 -17.46 -8.04
N GLY A 163 -6.39 -17.59 -8.19
CA GLY A 163 -7.31 -16.46 -8.35
C GLY A 163 -6.95 -15.57 -9.55
N VAL A 164 -6.61 -14.30 -9.29
CA VAL A 164 -6.22 -13.31 -10.32
C VAL A 164 -4.94 -13.73 -11.08
N PHE A 165 -4.06 -14.50 -10.44
CA PHE A 165 -2.80 -14.95 -11.03
C PHE A 165 -2.95 -16.16 -11.95
N ARG A 166 -4.14 -16.76 -12.03
CA ARG A 166 -4.43 -17.81 -12.99
C ARG A 166 -5.24 -17.21 -14.15
N PRO A 167 -4.61 -16.90 -15.30
CA PRO A 167 -5.31 -16.34 -16.45
C PRO A 167 -6.43 -17.28 -16.87
N ASN A 168 -7.60 -16.71 -17.18
CA ASN A 168 -8.73 -17.46 -17.70
C ASN A 168 -9.44 -16.56 -18.73
N ARG A 169 -9.94 -17.16 -19.82
CA ARG A 169 -10.70 -16.45 -20.87
C ARG A 169 -12.20 -16.36 -20.56
N GLU A 170 -12.72 -17.28 -19.76
CA GLU A 170 -14.13 -17.37 -19.34
C GLU A 170 -14.52 -16.27 -18.34
N PHE A 171 -13.56 -15.84 -17.50
CA PHE A 171 -13.80 -14.82 -16.49
C PHE A 171 -13.06 -13.52 -16.83
N PRO A 172 -13.73 -12.36 -16.85
CA PRO A 172 -13.05 -11.09 -17.00
C PRO A 172 -12.10 -10.84 -15.83
N GLY A 173 -10.99 -10.17 -16.10
CA GLY A 173 -9.94 -9.89 -15.12
C GLY A 173 -8.82 -10.93 -15.14
N GLY A 174 -7.96 -10.88 -14.13
CA GLY A 174 -6.77 -11.72 -14.08
C GLY A 174 -5.56 -11.15 -14.84
N CYS A 175 -4.41 -11.72 -14.55
CA CYS A 175 -3.14 -11.41 -15.20
C CYS A 175 -3.07 -11.94 -16.64
N TRP A 176 -2.08 -11.47 -17.40
CA TRP A 176 -1.66 -12.01 -18.69
C TRP A 176 -0.30 -12.72 -18.56
N PRO A 177 0.09 -13.61 -19.50
CA PRO A 177 1.18 -14.57 -19.30
C PRO A 177 2.55 -13.96 -18.99
N THR A 178 2.88 -12.81 -19.56
CA THR A 178 4.17 -12.12 -19.44
C THR A 178 4.29 -11.25 -18.19
N VAL A 179 3.23 -11.15 -17.38
CA VAL A 179 3.26 -10.29 -16.19
C VAL A 179 4.33 -10.76 -15.19
N ARG A 180 4.97 -9.78 -14.55
CA ARG A 180 5.79 -9.98 -13.36
C ARG A 180 5.16 -9.30 -12.16
N LEU A 181 5.34 -9.88 -10.99
CA LEU A 181 4.91 -9.26 -9.75
C LEU A 181 5.60 -7.90 -9.54
N THR A 182 4.96 -7.03 -8.77
CA THR A 182 5.49 -5.69 -8.43
C THR A 182 6.09 -5.62 -7.02
N SER A 183 5.99 -6.70 -6.26
CA SER A 183 6.72 -6.92 -5.01
C SER A 183 7.67 -8.11 -5.11
N SER A 184 8.78 -8.04 -4.41
CA SER A 184 9.81 -9.07 -4.40
C SER A 184 9.34 -10.35 -3.72
N PRO A 185 10.01 -11.50 -3.98
CA PRO A 185 9.66 -12.77 -3.36
C PRO A 185 9.57 -12.72 -1.84
N TRP A 186 10.52 -12.03 -1.19
CA TRP A 186 10.61 -11.97 0.27
C TRP A 186 9.55 -11.08 0.92
N ILE A 187 9.15 -10.00 0.25
CA ILE A 187 8.06 -9.12 0.72
C ILE A 187 6.70 -9.76 0.45
N THR A 188 6.58 -10.55 -0.61
CA THR A 188 5.33 -11.21 -1.02
C THR A 188 5.05 -12.50 -0.25
N ALA A 189 6.08 -13.18 0.25
CA ALA A 189 5.95 -14.48 0.92
C ALA A 189 5.07 -14.45 2.19
N TYR A 190 4.38 -15.57 2.44
CA TYR A 190 3.70 -15.84 3.71
C TYR A 190 4.69 -15.90 4.86
N SER A 191 4.21 -15.56 6.05
CA SER A 191 5.03 -15.31 7.24
C SER A 191 5.83 -16.52 7.74
N ASP A 192 5.40 -17.74 7.45
CA ASP A 192 6.07 -18.99 7.81
C ASP A 192 6.49 -19.84 6.59
N PHE A 193 6.39 -19.29 5.38
CA PHE A 193 6.76 -20.00 4.15
C PHE A 193 7.65 -19.12 3.24
N PRO A 194 8.96 -19.04 3.55
CA PRO A 194 9.88 -18.18 2.81
C PRO A 194 10.07 -18.65 1.36
N PRO A 195 10.50 -17.76 0.45
CA PRO A 195 10.86 -18.14 -0.90
C PRO A 195 12.06 -19.10 -0.90
N LYS A 196 12.10 -20.04 -1.84
CA LYS A 196 13.24 -20.98 -2.01
C LYS A 196 14.51 -20.28 -2.50
N SER A 197 14.34 -19.25 -3.33
CA SER A 197 15.43 -18.48 -3.93
C SER A 197 15.79 -17.25 -3.09
N SER A 198 17.08 -16.92 -3.02
CA SER A 198 17.58 -15.65 -2.50
C SER A 198 17.48 -14.49 -3.50
N SER A 199 16.97 -14.75 -4.71
CA SER A 199 16.85 -13.76 -5.77
C SER A 199 16.01 -12.55 -5.34
N SER A 200 16.45 -11.37 -5.80
CA SER A 200 15.69 -10.13 -5.72
C SER A 200 14.78 -9.92 -6.95
N GLU A 201 14.86 -10.80 -7.93
CA GLU A 201 14.02 -10.76 -9.12
C GLU A 201 12.57 -11.06 -8.73
N HIS A 202 11.68 -10.26 -9.28
CA HIS A 202 10.26 -10.39 -9.01
C HIS A 202 9.72 -11.59 -9.77
N TYR A 203 8.90 -12.41 -9.10
CA TYR A 203 8.35 -13.61 -9.70
C TYR A 203 7.62 -13.29 -11.01
N THR A 204 7.88 -14.11 -12.01
CA THR A 204 6.96 -14.33 -13.12
C THR A 204 5.65 -14.91 -12.59
N LEU A 205 4.61 -14.86 -13.43
CA LEU A 205 3.32 -15.44 -13.09
C LEU A 205 3.42 -16.92 -12.72
N GLN A 206 4.20 -17.69 -13.50
CA GLN A 206 4.37 -19.13 -13.31
C GLN A 206 5.08 -19.46 -11.99
N GLU A 207 6.18 -18.77 -11.68
CA GLU A 207 6.91 -18.98 -10.43
C GLU A 207 6.04 -18.66 -9.20
N TYR A 208 5.17 -17.65 -9.28
CA TYR A 208 4.27 -17.35 -8.18
C TYR A 208 3.17 -18.39 -8.02
N LEU A 209 2.59 -18.91 -9.12
CA LEU A 209 1.64 -20.03 -9.05
C LEU A 209 2.29 -21.29 -8.46
N GLU A 210 3.54 -21.57 -8.81
CA GLU A 210 4.32 -22.65 -8.21
C GLU A 210 4.57 -22.41 -6.72
N TYR A 211 4.89 -21.18 -6.30
CA TYR A 211 5.02 -20.84 -4.88
C TYR A 211 3.72 -21.13 -4.11
N LEU A 212 2.56 -20.75 -4.65
CA LEU A 212 1.26 -21.03 -4.04
C LEU A 212 0.95 -22.53 -3.97
N ALA A 213 1.24 -23.29 -5.04
CA ALA A 213 1.05 -24.73 -5.04
C ALA A 213 1.96 -25.43 -4.02
N ASN A 214 3.23 -25.02 -3.95
CA ASN A 214 4.18 -25.51 -2.94
C ASN A 214 3.70 -25.20 -1.51
N TYR A 215 3.05 -24.05 -1.29
CA TYR A 215 2.48 -23.69 0.01
C TYR A 215 1.35 -24.65 0.41
N VAL A 216 0.38 -24.89 -0.49
CA VAL A 216 -0.74 -25.82 -0.24
C VAL A 216 -0.23 -27.25 0.00
N GLU A 217 0.76 -27.68 -0.77
CA GLU A 217 1.41 -28.99 -0.63
C GLU A 217 2.13 -29.13 0.71
N HIS A 218 2.92 -28.11 1.09
CA HIS A 218 3.69 -28.11 2.34
C HIS A 218 2.79 -28.27 3.58
N PHE A 219 1.67 -27.55 3.61
CA PHE A 219 0.70 -27.60 4.70
C PHE A 219 -0.43 -28.63 4.48
N ARG A 220 -0.38 -29.39 3.38
CA ARG A 220 -1.21 -30.58 3.10
C ARG A 220 -2.72 -30.38 3.18
N PHE A 221 -3.23 -29.31 2.57
CA PHE A 221 -4.66 -28.99 2.64
C PHE A 221 -5.40 -28.98 1.30
N TRP A 222 -4.86 -29.64 0.26
CA TRP A 222 -5.55 -29.80 -1.04
C TRP A 222 -6.97 -30.35 -0.92
N ASN A 223 -7.21 -31.27 0.01
CA ASN A 223 -8.52 -31.91 0.23
C ASN A 223 -9.60 -30.96 0.76
N HIS A 224 -9.24 -29.75 1.19
CA HIS A 224 -10.19 -28.71 1.62
C HIS A 224 -10.61 -27.78 0.47
N LEU A 225 -10.02 -27.93 -0.72
CA LEU A 225 -10.23 -27.06 -1.86
C LEU A 225 -11.15 -27.75 -2.88
N HIS A 226 -12.34 -27.19 -3.09
CA HIS A 226 -13.34 -27.67 -4.02
C HIS A 226 -13.39 -26.74 -5.24
N PHE A 227 -12.85 -27.22 -6.36
CA PHE A 227 -12.74 -26.47 -7.60
C PHE A 227 -14.00 -26.60 -8.47
N ARG A 228 -14.15 -25.67 -9.42
CA ARG A 228 -15.33 -25.58 -10.31
C ARG A 228 -16.65 -25.44 -9.54
N GLN A 229 -16.58 -24.93 -8.31
CA GLN A 229 -17.73 -24.68 -7.45
C GLN A 229 -17.92 -23.18 -7.31
N THR A 230 -18.97 -22.65 -7.94
CA THR A 230 -19.28 -21.21 -7.89
C THR A 230 -20.26 -20.96 -6.76
N VAL A 231 -19.92 -20.08 -5.82
CA VAL A 231 -20.87 -19.64 -4.78
C VAL A 231 -21.85 -18.63 -5.38
N THR A 232 -23.15 -18.90 -5.24
CA THR A 232 -24.23 -18.09 -5.85
C THR A 232 -25.11 -17.38 -4.84
N ASP A 233 -25.21 -17.87 -3.60
CA ASP A 233 -26.00 -17.25 -2.54
C ASP A 233 -25.38 -17.52 -1.16
N VAL A 234 -25.36 -16.50 -0.30
CA VAL A 234 -24.90 -16.54 1.09
C VAL A 234 -25.93 -15.80 1.94
N LYS A 235 -26.59 -16.54 2.84
CA LYS A 235 -27.64 -15.98 3.70
C LYS A 235 -27.54 -16.48 5.14
N PRO A 236 -28.02 -15.70 6.13
CA PRO A 236 -28.12 -16.16 7.50
C PRO A 236 -29.01 -17.41 7.60
N ASN A 237 -28.66 -18.32 8.51
CA ASN A 237 -29.48 -19.46 8.86
C ASN A 237 -30.37 -19.11 10.07
N GLU A 238 -31.63 -19.56 10.08
CA GLU A 238 -32.59 -19.32 11.17
C GLU A 238 -32.09 -19.85 12.53
N LYS A 239 -31.33 -20.95 12.52
CA LYS A 239 -30.75 -21.57 13.71
C LYS A 239 -29.38 -20.98 14.12
N GLY A 240 -28.96 -19.90 13.47
CA GLY A 240 -27.62 -19.31 13.61
C GLY A 240 -26.63 -19.86 12.57
N GLY A 241 -25.61 -19.07 12.26
CA GLY A 241 -24.65 -19.35 11.19
C GLY A 241 -25.16 -18.94 9.81
N TRP A 242 -24.68 -19.62 8.78
CA TRP A 242 -24.88 -19.28 7.37
C TRP A 242 -25.26 -20.50 6.54
N ILE A 243 -25.96 -20.22 5.44
CA ILE A 243 -26.17 -21.16 4.34
C ILE A 243 -25.44 -20.58 3.13
N VAL A 244 -24.48 -21.33 2.59
CA VAL A 244 -23.72 -21.00 1.39
C VAL A 244 -24.13 -21.96 0.28
N THR A 245 -24.69 -21.44 -0.80
CA THR A 245 -25.13 -22.24 -1.95
C THR A 245 -24.05 -22.24 -3.02
N THR A 246 -23.62 -23.43 -3.44
CA THR A 246 -22.67 -23.63 -4.54
C THR A 246 -23.37 -24.21 -5.76
N VAL A 247 -22.87 -23.88 -6.95
CA VAL A 247 -23.21 -24.53 -8.21
C VAL A 247 -21.95 -25.17 -8.79
N ASP A 248 -22.01 -26.47 -9.06
CA ASP A 248 -20.98 -27.18 -9.80
C ASP A 248 -21.03 -26.75 -11.26
N ARG A 249 -19.92 -26.24 -11.81
CA ARG A 249 -19.87 -25.73 -13.18
C ARG A 249 -19.84 -26.82 -14.25
N VAL A 250 -19.64 -28.08 -13.87
CA VAL A 250 -19.61 -29.24 -14.77
C VAL A 250 -20.98 -29.92 -14.78
N SER A 251 -21.52 -30.26 -13.61
CA SER A 251 -22.81 -30.97 -13.52
C SER A 251 -24.03 -30.02 -13.51
N GLY A 252 -23.85 -28.75 -13.16
CA GLY A 252 -24.95 -27.80 -12.91
C GLY A 252 -25.65 -28.03 -11.57
N GLU A 253 -25.20 -28.99 -10.76
CA GLU A 253 -25.80 -29.33 -9.47
C GLU A 253 -25.67 -28.16 -8.50
N THR A 254 -26.77 -27.84 -7.82
CA THR A 254 -26.84 -26.78 -6.82
C THR A 254 -26.91 -27.40 -5.42
N VAL A 255 -25.93 -27.10 -4.57
CA VAL A 255 -25.81 -27.71 -3.23
C VAL A 255 -25.77 -26.61 -2.16
N PRO A 256 -26.66 -26.64 -1.16
CA PRO A 256 -26.58 -25.80 0.02
C PRO A 256 -25.64 -26.40 1.07
N HIS A 257 -24.74 -25.57 1.61
CA HIS A 257 -23.81 -25.94 2.69
C HIS A 257 -24.08 -25.09 3.92
N HIS A 258 -24.19 -25.73 5.09
CA HIS A 258 -24.37 -25.05 6.36
C HIS A 258 -23.03 -24.82 7.03
N CYS A 259 -22.80 -23.62 7.56
CA CYS A 259 -21.59 -23.35 8.35
C CYS A 259 -21.81 -22.31 9.45
N ASP A 260 -20.89 -22.27 10.40
CA ASP A 260 -20.91 -21.27 11.47
C ASP A 260 -20.37 -19.91 11.00
N ARG A 261 -19.37 -19.93 10.10
CA ARG A 261 -18.62 -18.74 9.68
C ARG A 261 -18.34 -18.73 8.17
N VAL A 262 -18.23 -17.53 7.60
CA VAL A 262 -17.88 -17.34 6.18
C VAL A 262 -16.69 -16.40 6.03
N ALA A 263 -15.74 -16.75 5.16
CA ALA A 263 -14.65 -15.88 4.76
C ALA A 263 -14.71 -15.61 3.25
N ILE A 264 -14.94 -14.35 2.88
CA ILE A 264 -14.98 -13.90 1.48
C ILE A 264 -13.57 -13.53 1.04
N CYS A 265 -13.03 -14.28 0.08
CA CYS A 265 -11.68 -14.13 -0.45
C CYS A 265 -11.67 -13.92 -1.98
N THR A 266 -12.76 -13.38 -2.54
CA THR A 266 -12.95 -13.21 -4.00
C THR A 266 -12.01 -12.17 -4.63
N GLY A 267 -11.46 -11.26 -3.83
CA GLY A 267 -10.52 -10.23 -4.28
C GLY A 267 -11.18 -8.98 -4.88
N VAL A 268 -10.35 -8.03 -5.32
CA VAL A 268 -10.77 -6.66 -5.73
C VAL A 268 -10.66 -6.38 -7.23
N ASN A 269 -9.98 -7.24 -7.99
CA ASN A 269 -9.66 -7.03 -9.41
C ASN A 269 -10.51 -7.92 -10.33
N LEU A 270 -11.83 -7.90 -10.14
CA LEU A 270 -12.77 -8.74 -10.88
C LEU A 270 -13.64 -7.92 -11.83
N ILE A 271 -14.46 -7.01 -11.31
CA ILE A 271 -15.42 -6.26 -12.13
C ILE A 271 -14.74 -5.03 -12.74
N PRO A 272 -14.63 -4.94 -14.07
CA PRO A 272 -14.11 -3.75 -14.76
C PRO A 272 -14.90 -2.50 -14.41
N LYS A 273 -14.25 -1.35 -14.30
CA LYS A 273 -14.99 -0.08 -14.26
C LYS A 273 -15.67 0.16 -15.61
N PRO A 274 -16.91 0.70 -15.62
CA PRO A 274 -17.57 1.04 -16.86
C PRO A 274 -16.81 2.15 -17.59
N ILE A 275 -16.78 2.07 -18.91
CA ILE A 275 -16.16 3.07 -19.78
C ILE A 275 -17.30 3.95 -20.29
N GLN A 276 -17.27 5.24 -19.92
CA GLN A 276 -18.27 6.21 -20.31
C GLN A 276 -17.57 7.51 -20.67
N LEU A 277 -17.52 7.83 -21.95
CA LEU A 277 -16.91 9.04 -22.49
C LEU A 277 -17.70 9.53 -23.71
N PRO A 278 -17.75 10.85 -23.97
CA PRO A 278 -18.35 11.42 -25.17
C PRO A 278 -17.84 10.78 -26.46
N GLY A 279 -18.76 10.49 -27.39
CA GLY A 279 -18.45 9.95 -28.71
C GLY A 279 -18.12 8.45 -28.77
N LEU A 280 -18.17 7.74 -27.63
CA LEU A 280 -17.88 6.30 -27.58
C LEU A 280 -18.77 5.48 -28.51
N ASP A 281 -20.07 5.82 -28.61
CA ASP A 281 -21.03 5.09 -29.47
C ASP A 281 -20.73 5.23 -30.97
N SER A 282 -20.06 6.32 -31.35
CA SER A 282 -19.64 6.58 -32.73
C SER A 282 -18.21 6.12 -33.04
N PHE A 283 -17.47 5.62 -32.04
CA PHE A 283 -16.08 5.23 -32.23
C PHE A 283 -15.98 3.94 -33.07
N THR A 284 -15.24 3.98 -34.16
CA THR A 284 -15.14 2.84 -35.10
C THR A 284 -14.09 1.80 -34.71
N GLY A 285 -13.18 2.15 -33.79
CA GLY A 285 -12.15 1.25 -33.27
C GLY A 285 -12.64 0.35 -32.14
N GLU A 286 -11.76 -0.52 -31.65
CA GLU A 286 -12.08 -1.43 -30.55
C GLU A 286 -11.81 -0.77 -29.19
N VAL A 287 -12.79 -0.79 -28.27
CA VAL A 287 -12.61 -0.34 -26.89
C VAL A 287 -12.72 -1.51 -25.94
N ARG A 288 -11.72 -1.69 -25.08
CA ARG A 288 -11.71 -2.75 -24.06
C ARG A 288 -11.13 -2.29 -22.74
N HIS A 289 -11.55 -2.91 -21.64
CA HIS A 289 -10.90 -2.76 -20.36
C HIS A 289 -9.64 -3.66 -20.27
N SER A 290 -8.67 -3.30 -19.43
CA SER A 290 -7.46 -4.10 -19.17
C SER A 290 -7.77 -5.52 -18.66
N ALA A 291 -8.97 -5.73 -18.12
CA ALA A 291 -9.49 -7.03 -17.70
C ALA A 291 -9.56 -8.05 -18.86
N MET A 292 -9.75 -7.56 -20.09
CA MET A 292 -9.85 -8.34 -21.31
C MET A 292 -8.49 -8.50 -22.01
N TYR A 293 -7.44 -7.81 -21.53
CA TYR A 293 -6.09 -7.96 -22.07
C TYR A 293 -5.52 -9.31 -21.65
N LYS A 294 -5.05 -10.08 -22.64
CA LYS A 294 -4.43 -11.41 -22.44
C LYS A 294 -3.06 -11.56 -23.11
N GLY A 295 -2.59 -10.50 -23.77
CA GLY A 295 -1.36 -10.48 -24.54
C GLY A 295 -1.48 -9.53 -25.73
N VAL A 296 -0.43 -9.50 -26.54
CA VAL A 296 -0.27 -8.59 -27.67
C VAL A 296 -0.95 -9.08 -28.95
N GLU A 297 -1.60 -10.24 -28.92
CA GLU A 297 -2.28 -10.82 -30.07
C GLU A 297 -3.34 -9.87 -30.65
N GLY A 298 -3.26 -9.61 -31.95
CA GLY A 298 -4.18 -8.69 -32.63
C GLY A 298 -3.88 -7.20 -32.45
N LEU A 299 -2.75 -6.83 -31.82
CA LEU A 299 -2.31 -5.43 -31.66
C LEU A 299 -1.14 -5.04 -32.58
N ARG A 300 -0.57 -6.00 -33.32
CA ARG A 300 0.56 -5.76 -34.22
C ARG A 300 0.17 -4.80 -35.35
N GLY A 301 1.00 -3.77 -35.57
CA GLY A 301 0.79 -2.79 -36.63
C GLY A 301 -0.42 -1.88 -36.43
N LYS A 302 -1.00 -1.83 -35.21
CA LYS A 302 -2.14 -0.97 -34.88
C LYS A 302 -1.71 0.32 -34.19
N HIS A 303 -2.57 1.33 -34.21
CA HIS A 303 -2.52 2.50 -33.34
C HIS A 303 -3.26 2.20 -32.04
N VAL A 304 -2.54 2.09 -30.93
CA VAL A 304 -3.09 1.66 -29.64
C VAL A 304 -2.96 2.74 -28.58
N VAL A 305 -4.07 3.05 -27.90
CA VAL A 305 -4.12 4.02 -26.81
C VAL A 305 -4.40 3.31 -25.49
N ILE A 306 -3.52 3.45 -24.51
CA ILE A 306 -3.69 2.91 -23.15
C ILE A 306 -4.06 4.05 -22.22
N VAL A 307 -5.16 3.90 -21.48
CA VAL A 307 -5.68 4.94 -20.57
C VAL A 307 -5.39 4.57 -19.12
N GLY A 308 -4.56 5.38 -18.45
CA GLY A 308 -4.26 5.29 -17.03
C GLY A 308 -2.89 4.69 -16.71
N ALA A 309 -2.11 5.36 -15.86
CA ALA A 309 -0.78 4.93 -15.41
C ALA A 309 -0.81 4.07 -14.12
N GLY A 310 -1.79 3.19 -13.98
CA GLY A 310 -1.74 2.08 -13.01
C GLY A 310 -0.62 1.10 -13.33
N GLU A 311 -0.31 0.16 -12.43
CA GLU A 311 0.68 -0.91 -12.71
C GLU A 311 0.30 -1.65 -14.01
N SER A 312 -0.96 -2.04 -14.18
CA SER A 312 -1.42 -2.67 -15.43
C SER A 312 -1.25 -1.78 -16.65
N GLY A 313 -1.57 -0.48 -16.54
CA GLY A 313 -1.52 0.42 -17.69
C GLY A 313 -0.10 0.68 -18.18
N VAL A 314 0.86 0.84 -17.27
CA VAL A 314 2.26 1.02 -17.68
C VAL A 314 2.88 -0.26 -18.23
N ASP A 315 2.57 -1.42 -17.65
CA ASP A 315 3.09 -2.70 -18.16
C ASP A 315 2.51 -3.03 -19.54
N ILE A 316 1.18 -2.87 -19.72
CA ILE A 316 0.53 -3.07 -21.03
C ILE A 316 1.09 -2.07 -22.05
N ALA A 317 1.24 -0.80 -21.69
CA ALA A 317 1.79 0.20 -22.62
C ALA A 317 3.23 -0.14 -23.05
N ALA A 318 4.07 -0.61 -22.13
CA ALA A 318 5.41 -1.07 -22.43
C ALA A 318 5.38 -2.27 -23.40
N GLU A 319 4.59 -3.30 -23.09
CA GLU A 319 4.49 -4.54 -23.88
C GLU A 319 3.94 -4.28 -25.29
N VAL A 320 2.86 -3.51 -25.39
CA VAL A 320 2.22 -3.16 -26.67
C VAL A 320 3.14 -2.33 -27.56
N SER A 321 3.98 -1.45 -26.97
CA SER A 321 4.94 -0.64 -27.72
C SER A 321 6.00 -1.44 -28.49
N TYR A 322 6.13 -2.75 -28.27
CA TYR A 322 7.01 -3.62 -29.06
C TYR A 322 6.37 -4.13 -30.35
N VAL A 323 5.04 -4.08 -30.48
CA VAL A 323 4.33 -4.67 -31.63
C VAL A 323 3.43 -3.69 -32.39
N ALA A 324 2.88 -2.69 -31.70
CA ALA A 324 2.00 -1.70 -32.29
C ALA A 324 2.79 -0.75 -33.22
N GLU A 325 2.12 -0.17 -34.20
CA GLU A 325 2.72 0.85 -35.05
C GLU A 325 2.94 2.14 -34.26
N ASN A 326 1.92 2.55 -33.50
CA ASN A 326 2.01 3.68 -32.58
C ASN A 326 1.33 3.32 -31.26
N THR A 327 2.00 3.64 -30.16
CA THR A 327 1.44 3.45 -28.81
C THR A 327 1.38 4.78 -28.08
N TYR A 328 0.22 5.06 -27.48
CA TYR A 328 0.00 6.24 -26.65
C TYR A 328 -0.38 5.81 -25.22
N LEU A 329 0.24 6.42 -24.21
CA LEU A 329 -0.14 6.26 -22.81
C LEU A 329 -0.76 7.57 -22.32
N SER A 330 -2.07 7.55 -22.08
CA SER A 330 -2.83 8.67 -21.54
C SER A 330 -2.72 8.72 -20.02
N ILE A 331 -2.24 9.85 -19.51
CA ILE A 331 -2.02 10.11 -18.09
C ILE A 331 -2.71 11.43 -17.71
N ARG A 332 -3.80 11.32 -16.94
CA ARG A 332 -4.54 12.49 -16.42
C ARG A 332 -3.72 13.36 -15.48
N LYS A 333 -3.07 12.71 -14.50
CA LYS A 333 -2.28 13.35 -13.45
C LYS A 333 -0.96 12.62 -13.33
N GLY A 334 0.10 13.38 -13.06
CA GLY A 334 1.41 12.83 -12.75
C GLY A 334 1.36 11.82 -11.61
N LYS A 335 2.35 10.93 -11.58
CA LYS A 335 2.37 9.81 -10.64
C LYS A 335 3.75 9.56 -10.07
N PHE A 336 3.81 9.07 -8.84
CA PHE A 336 5.04 8.56 -8.26
C PHE A 336 5.34 7.15 -8.78
N ILE A 337 6.44 7.04 -9.53
CA ILE A 337 6.89 5.80 -10.17
C ILE A 337 8.23 5.39 -9.59
N ILE A 338 8.36 4.12 -9.23
CA ILE A 338 9.61 3.52 -8.76
C ILE A 338 9.95 2.26 -9.55
N PRO A 339 11.23 1.99 -9.83
CA PRO A 339 11.63 0.74 -10.44
C PRO A 339 11.39 -0.45 -9.49
N ARG A 340 11.20 -1.64 -10.08
CA ARG A 340 11.18 -2.90 -9.31
C ARG A 340 12.54 -3.19 -8.67
N ILE A 341 13.63 -2.95 -9.41
CA ILE A 341 15.00 -3.09 -8.94
C ILE A 341 15.60 -1.71 -8.71
N ASN A 342 16.18 -1.48 -7.53
CA ASN A 342 16.88 -0.24 -7.26
C ASN A 342 18.19 -0.22 -8.08
N PRO A 343 18.36 0.74 -9.01
CA PRO A 343 19.52 0.76 -9.92
C PRO A 343 20.86 0.95 -9.21
N LEU A 344 20.82 1.36 -7.93
CA LEU A 344 22.01 1.67 -7.14
C LEU A 344 22.50 0.47 -6.34
N THR A 345 21.57 -0.37 -5.90
CA THR A 345 21.88 -1.53 -5.06
C THR A 345 21.80 -2.85 -5.82
N GLY A 346 21.17 -2.85 -7.00
CA GLY A 346 20.84 -4.07 -7.74
C GLY A 346 19.82 -4.97 -7.04
N MET A 347 19.25 -4.52 -5.91
CA MET A 347 18.28 -5.28 -5.12
C MET A 347 16.85 -4.79 -5.39
N ALA A 348 15.86 -5.57 -4.95
CA ALA A 348 14.47 -5.14 -5.03
C ALA A 348 14.24 -3.82 -4.28
N ASN A 349 13.53 -2.88 -4.92
CA ASN A 349 13.28 -1.56 -4.36
C ASN A 349 12.45 -1.62 -3.08
N ASP A 350 11.54 -2.60 -2.99
CA ASP A 350 10.70 -2.78 -1.82
C ASP A 350 11.44 -3.30 -0.58
N TYR A 351 12.71 -3.71 -0.68
CA TYR A 351 13.58 -3.95 0.48
C TYR A 351 13.84 -2.70 1.30
N ASP A 352 13.64 -1.52 0.72
CA ASP A 352 13.67 -0.25 1.44
C ASP A 352 12.46 -0.03 2.35
N THR A 353 11.46 -0.93 2.33
CA THR A 353 10.27 -0.86 3.19
C THR A 353 10.64 -1.32 4.61
N ASN A 354 11.44 -0.54 5.31
CA ASN A 354 11.86 -0.82 6.70
C ASN A 354 11.15 0.09 7.71
N ARG A 355 11.12 -0.35 8.98
CA ARG A 355 10.43 0.37 10.07
C ARG A 355 11.07 1.72 10.34
N ILE A 356 12.39 1.75 10.22
CA ILE A 356 13.18 2.94 10.36
C ILE A 356 12.66 4.01 9.38
N ARG A 357 12.88 3.86 8.08
CA ARG A 357 12.52 4.82 7.03
C ARG A 357 11.06 5.27 7.05
N ASN A 358 10.15 4.41 7.49
CA ASN A 358 8.72 4.67 7.49
C ASN A 358 8.16 5.18 8.83
N ALA A 359 8.99 5.34 9.87
CA ALA A 359 8.57 5.86 11.18
C ALA A 359 8.06 7.31 11.16
N PRO A 360 8.62 8.25 10.38
CA PRO A 360 8.14 9.63 10.36
C PRO A 360 6.70 9.76 9.82
N PRO A 361 5.94 10.80 10.23
CA PRO A 361 4.64 11.11 9.62
C PRO A 361 4.76 11.40 8.11
N ILE A 362 3.72 11.08 7.33
CA ILE A 362 3.69 11.24 5.85
C ILE A 362 4.09 12.66 5.40
N ILE A 363 3.69 13.69 6.15
CA ILE A 363 4.05 15.10 5.86
C ILE A 363 5.57 15.26 5.86
N LEU A 364 6.25 14.75 6.88
CA LEU A 364 7.71 14.83 6.99
C LEU A 364 8.37 13.98 5.90
N GLN A 365 7.84 12.79 5.60
CA GLN A 365 8.35 11.96 4.49
C GLN A 365 8.24 12.70 3.14
N ASN A 366 7.11 13.35 2.85
CA ASN A 366 6.92 14.13 1.61
C ASN A 366 7.88 15.33 1.53
N TRP A 367 8.06 16.05 2.65
CA TRP A 367 8.99 17.17 2.72
C TRP A 367 10.43 16.72 2.46
N LEU A 368 10.88 15.64 3.10
CA LEU A 368 12.20 15.05 2.90
C LEU A 368 12.44 14.62 1.45
N MET A 369 11.45 13.96 0.84
CA MET A 369 11.55 13.56 -0.57
C MET A 369 11.61 14.76 -1.53
N THR A 370 10.87 15.83 -1.23
CA THR A 370 10.89 17.06 -2.01
C THR A 370 12.24 17.75 -1.92
N LEU A 371 12.83 17.81 -0.72
CA LEU A 371 14.13 18.39 -0.49
C LEU A 371 15.23 17.61 -1.22
N LYS A 372 15.26 16.27 -1.10
CA LYS A 372 16.21 15.42 -1.86
C LYS A 372 16.18 15.77 -3.34
N ARG A 373 14.98 15.83 -3.92
CA ARG A 373 14.81 16.10 -5.35
C ARG A 373 15.40 17.45 -5.75
N ARG A 374 15.20 18.49 -4.93
CA ARG A 374 15.79 19.82 -5.17
C ARG A 374 17.32 19.77 -5.12
N LEU A 375 17.89 19.02 -4.19
CA LEU A 375 19.34 18.89 -4.09
C LEU A 375 19.91 18.09 -5.26
N CYS A 376 19.35 16.93 -5.62
CA CYS A 376 19.79 16.16 -6.79
C CYS A 376 19.71 16.98 -8.10
N PHE A 377 18.71 17.86 -8.21
CA PHE A 377 18.61 18.79 -9.34
C PHE A 377 19.76 19.79 -9.40
N HIS A 378 20.23 20.28 -8.24
CA HIS A 378 21.36 21.21 -8.21
C HIS A 378 22.70 20.56 -8.54
N THR A 379 22.82 19.23 -8.43
CA THR A 379 24.12 18.54 -8.58
C THR A 379 24.28 17.82 -9.91
N GLY A 380 23.28 17.89 -10.79
CA GLY A 380 23.38 17.38 -12.15
C GLY A 380 23.33 15.85 -12.28
N ASP A 381 23.14 15.11 -11.18
CA ASP A 381 23.10 13.64 -11.15
C ASP A 381 21.74 13.11 -11.64
N HIS A 382 21.43 13.32 -12.93
CA HIS A 382 20.18 12.90 -13.52
C HIS A 382 20.40 12.00 -14.73
N THR A 383 20.13 10.71 -14.55
CA THR A 383 19.88 9.83 -15.69
C THR A 383 18.58 10.26 -16.39
N PRO A 384 18.43 10.03 -17.70
CA PRO A 384 17.19 10.35 -18.43
C PRO A 384 15.93 9.79 -17.76
N GLU A 385 16.00 8.58 -17.21
CA GLU A 385 14.89 7.94 -16.50
C GLU A 385 14.59 8.65 -15.17
N SER A 386 15.63 9.09 -14.43
CA SER A 386 15.46 9.83 -13.16
C SER A 386 14.81 11.21 -13.41
N ALA A 387 15.23 11.89 -14.47
CA ALA A 387 14.63 13.14 -14.92
C ALA A 387 13.15 12.94 -15.29
N PHE A 388 12.84 11.87 -16.02
CA PHE A 388 11.46 11.56 -16.43
C PHE A 388 10.55 11.22 -15.24
N ARG A 389 10.99 10.38 -14.29
CA ARG A 389 10.25 10.11 -13.04
C ARG A 389 10.00 11.40 -12.26
N THR A 390 10.99 12.29 -12.23
CA THR A 390 10.86 13.61 -11.60
C THR A 390 9.82 14.48 -12.29
N GLN A 391 9.78 14.52 -13.62
CA GLN A 391 8.79 15.26 -14.39
C GLN A 391 7.37 14.72 -14.14
N LEU A 392 7.19 13.39 -14.16
CA LEU A 392 5.90 12.78 -13.83
C LEU A 392 5.45 13.12 -12.41
N LEU A 393 6.35 13.12 -11.43
CA LEU A 393 6.00 13.50 -10.06
C LEU A 393 5.71 15.00 -9.92
N LYS A 394 6.36 15.88 -10.69
CA LYS A 394 6.05 17.33 -10.69
C LYS A 394 4.63 17.60 -11.20
N ASN A 395 4.13 16.77 -12.10
CA ASN A 395 2.76 16.86 -12.64
C ASN A 395 1.71 16.21 -11.73
N SER A 396 2.09 15.76 -10.53
CA SER A 396 1.18 15.21 -9.51
C SER A 396 0.74 16.31 -8.55
N ASP A 397 -0.56 16.35 -8.22
CA ASP A 397 -1.12 17.32 -7.26
C ASP A 397 -0.68 17.06 -5.81
N VAL A 398 -0.13 15.87 -5.54
CA VAL A 398 0.25 15.44 -4.19
C VAL A 398 1.67 14.91 -4.12
N GLY A 399 2.22 14.94 -2.91
CA GLY A 399 3.52 14.36 -2.60
C GLY A 399 3.60 12.85 -2.89
N PRO A 400 4.81 12.32 -3.06
CA PRO A 400 5.05 10.91 -3.42
C PRO A 400 4.48 9.91 -2.40
N MET A 401 4.47 10.29 -1.12
CA MET A 401 3.96 9.42 -0.04
C MET A 401 2.45 9.55 0.17
N SER A 402 1.78 10.44 -0.55
CA SER A 402 0.34 10.73 -0.44
C SER A 402 -0.49 10.18 -1.60
N GLN A 403 0.05 9.23 -2.35
CA GLN A 403 -0.60 8.59 -3.50
C GLN A 403 -0.21 7.10 -3.60
N ALA A 404 -0.98 6.34 -4.38
CA ALA A 404 -0.60 4.99 -4.76
C ALA A 404 0.64 5.03 -5.68
N VAL A 405 1.65 4.23 -5.37
CA VAL A 405 2.88 4.13 -6.14
C VAL A 405 2.69 3.17 -7.31
N THR A 406 3.23 3.49 -8.49
CA THR A 406 3.42 2.50 -9.57
C THR A 406 4.82 1.94 -9.46
N LYS A 407 4.94 0.63 -9.23
CA LYS A 407 6.20 -0.10 -9.11
C LYS A 407 6.58 -0.80 -10.41
N SER A 408 6.63 -0.02 -11.48
CA SER A 408 7.04 -0.47 -12.80
C SER A 408 7.42 0.74 -13.63
N ASP A 409 8.59 0.68 -14.23
CA ASP A 409 9.18 1.77 -14.99
C ASP A 409 9.76 1.33 -16.33
N ASP A 410 9.52 0.08 -16.74
CA ASP A 410 9.96 -0.45 -18.03
C ASP A 410 9.45 0.41 -19.20
N PHE A 411 8.25 0.98 -19.05
CA PHE A 411 7.66 1.88 -20.04
C PHE A 411 8.46 3.18 -20.23
N ILE A 412 9.24 3.63 -19.24
CA ILE A 412 10.02 4.87 -19.32
C ILE A 412 11.08 4.77 -20.42
N TYR A 413 11.75 3.62 -20.52
CA TYR A 413 12.72 3.37 -21.59
C TYR A 413 12.08 3.51 -22.97
N ARG A 414 10.87 2.96 -23.14
CA ARG A 414 10.10 3.08 -24.38
C ARG A 414 9.72 4.51 -24.71
N VAL A 415 9.45 5.35 -23.70
CA VAL A 415 9.18 6.77 -23.92
C VAL A 415 10.44 7.52 -24.35
N ILE A 416 11.58 7.26 -23.70
CA ILE A 416 12.86 7.91 -24.03
C ILE A 416 13.31 7.54 -25.44
N GLU A 417 13.09 6.29 -25.87
CA GLU A 417 13.36 5.80 -27.23
C GLU A 417 12.39 6.33 -28.29
N GLY A 418 11.36 7.09 -27.91
CA GLY A 418 10.31 7.56 -28.83
C GLY A 418 9.38 6.46 -29.34
N LYS A 419 9.34 5.29 -28.68
CA LYS A 419 8.48 4.14 -29.03
C LYS A 419 7.14 4.15 -28.30
N LEU A 420 7.01 4.94 -27.23
CA LEU A 420 5.79 5.14 -26.47
C LEU A 420 5.53 6.64 -26.26
N ASN A 421 4.37 7.13 -26.68
CA ASN A 421 4.04 8.55 -26.62
C ASN A 421 3.17 8.86 -25.41
N LEU A 422 3.56 9.81 -24.56
CA LEU A 422 2.70 10.29 -23.48
C LEU A 422 1.64 11.27 -24.00
N ARG A 423 0.42 11.14 -23.48
CA ARG A 423 -0.69 12.07 -23.73
C ARG A 423 -1.40 12.46 -22.43
N ARG A 424 -2.10 13.60 -22.48
CA ARG A 424 -2.97 14.06 -21.40
C ARG A 424 -4.20 13.15 -21.27
N ASP A 425 -5.17 13.55 -20.44
CA ASP A 425 -6.37 12.76 -20.19
C ASP A 425 -7.14 12.54 -21.49
N LEU A 426 -7.63 11.33 -21.71
CA LEU A 426 -8.50 11.03 -22.85
C LEU A 426 -9.92 11.48 -22.48
N VAL A 427 -10.48 12.41 -23.26
CA VAL A 427 -11.75 13.10 -22.92
C VAL A 427 -12.91 12.71 -23.84
N GLY A 428 -12.64 12.07 -24.97
CA GLY A 428 -13.70 11.62 -25.87
C GLY A 428 -13.17 10.95 -27.14
N PHE A 429 -14.11 10.64 -28.02
CA PHE A 429 -13.91 9.99 -29.31
C PHE A 429 -14.64 10.76 -30.41
N ASP A 430 -14.15 10.66 -31.64
CA ASP A 430 -14.80 11.21 -32.84
C ASP A 430 -14.36 10.40 -34.06
N GLY A 431 -15.27 9.62 -34.64
CA GLY A 431 -14.98 8.69 -35.73
C GLY A 431 -13.96 7.61 -35.34
N ASP A 432 -12.81 7.58 -36.02
CA ASP A 432 -11.69 6.67 -35.72
C ASP A 432 -10.60 7.32 -34.84
N GLU A 433 -10.87 8.51 -34.28
CA GLU A 433 -9.93 9.26 -33.46
C GLU A 433 -10.32 9.32 -31.98
N VAL A 434 -9.29 9.46 -31.15
CA VAL A 434 -9.40 9.83 -29.73
C VAL A 434 -9.03 11.29 -29.53
N ILE A 435 -9.69 11.95 -28.58
CA ILE A 435 -9.50 13.35 -28.23
C ILE A 435 -8.88 13.42 -26.83
N PHE A 436 -7.78 14.16 -26.70
CA PHE A 436 -7.12 14.41 -25.43
C PHE A 436 -7.48 15.78 -24.86
N SER A 437 -7.31 15.96 -23.55
CA SER A 437 -7.70 17.18 -22.84
C SER A 437 -6.92 18.44 -23.23
N ASP A 438 -5.81 18.29 -23.97
CA ASP A 438 -5.03 19.39 -24.56
C ASP A 438 -5.48 19.72 -26.00
N GLY A 439 -6.55 19.09 -26.49
CA GLY A 439 -7.10 19.27 -27.83
C GLY A 439 -6.41 18.45 -28.92
N ILE A 440 -5.34 17.72 -28.58
CA ILE A 440 -4.66 16.82 -29.54
C ILE A 440 -5.60 15.67 -29.90
N ARG A 441 -5.60 15.29 -31.18
CA ARG A 441 -6.35 14.16 -31.73
C ARG A 441 -5.40 13.13 -32.32
N HIS A 442 -5.74 11.85 -32.15
CA HIS A 442 -5.02 10.75 -32.77
C HIS A 442 -5.96 9.65 -33.23
N ARG A 443 -5.72 9.12 -34.42
CA ARG A 443 -6.30 7.86 -34.88
C ARG A 443 -5.97 6.73 -33.90
N ALA A 444 -6.96 5.89 -33.59
CA ALA A 444 -6.79 4.74 -32.71
C ALA A 444 -7.61 3.54 -33.24
N ASP A 445 -6.93 2.42 -33.49
CA ASP A 445 -7.60 1.16 -33.84
C ASP A 445 -8.08 0.44 -32.58
N VAL A 446 -7.36 0.61 -31.44
CA VAL A 446 -7.68 -0.02 -30.16
C VAL A 446 -7.44 0.94 -29.01
N VAL A 447 -8.39 1.04 -28.08
CA VAL A 447 -8.25 1.76 -26.81
C VAL A 447 -8.41 0.80 -25.63
N ILE A 448 -7.39 0.74 -24.77
CA ILE A 448 -7.34 -0.13 -23.60
C ILE A 448 -7.44 0.71 -22.33
N PHE A 449 -8.55 0.59 -21.61
CA PHE A 449 -8.76 1.29 -20.34
C PHE A 449 -8.17 0.51 -19.17
N ALA A 450 -7.13 1.05 -18.53
CA ALA A 450 -6.47 0.52 -17.34
C ALA A 450 -6.80 1.35 -16.08
N HIS A 451 -8.05 1.78 -15.96
CA HIS A 451 -8.57 2.68 -14.91
C HIS A 451 -9.11 1.98 -13.64
N GLY A 452 -8.95 0.66 -13.54
CA GLY A 452 -9.15 -0.12 -12.33
C GLY A 452 -10.45 -0.91 -12.29
N TYR A 453 -10.82 -1.39 -11.10
CA TYR A 453 -11.91 -2.35 -10.90
C TYR A 453 -12.82 -1.90 -9.76
N PHE A 454 -13.96 -2.59 -9.59
CA PHE A 454 -14.80 -2.54 -8.40
C PHE A 454 -14.93 -3.93 -7.78
N PRO A 455 -14.96 -4.05 -6.43
CA PRO A 455 -15.43 -5.28 -5.81
C PRO A 455 -16.95 -5.39 -5.97
N SER A 456 -17.45 -6.62 -6.06
CA SER A 456 -18.88 -6.91 -6.08
C SER A 456 -19.14 -8.25 -5.42
N PHE A 457 -20.21 -8.33 -4.62
CA PHE A 457 -20.59 -9.53 -3.89
C PHE A 457 -22.06 -9.88 -4.16
N PRO A 458 -22.43 -10.18 -5.42
CA PRO A 458 -23.84 -10.37 -5.80
C PRO A 458 -24.51 -11.55 -5.07
N PHE A 459 -23.72 -12.48 -4.56
CA PHE A 459 -24.17 -13.62 -3.76
C PHE A 459 -24.50 -13.26 -2.30
N LEU A 460 -24.18 -12.06 -1.80
CA LEU A 460 -24.37 -11.68 -0.40
C LEU A 460 -25.41 -10.55 -0.27
N LYS A 461 -26.63 -10.89 0.17
CA LYS A 461 -27.75 -9.92 0.29
C LYS A 461 -28.00 -9.39 1.70
N TYR A 462 -27.32 -9.94 2.70
CA TYR A 462 -27.48 -9.60 4.10
C TYR A 462 -26.17 -9.06 4.70
N PRO A 463 -26.21 -7.93 5.44
CA PRO A 463 -27.35 -7.04 5.64
C PRO A 463 -27.67 -6.27 4.36
N LYS A 464 -28.75 -5.49 4.38
CA LYS A 464 -29.21 -4.77 3.20
C LYS A 464 -28.08 -3.93 2.58
N ASP A 465 -27.96 -3.99 1.25
CA ASP A 465 -26.99 -3.26 0.42
C ASP A 465 -25.50 -3.62 0.64
N VAL A 466 -25.18 -4.65 1.43
CA VAL A 466 -23.80 -5.09 1.68
C VAL A 466 -23.08 -5.52 0.39
N GLN A 467 -23.81 -6.05 -0.60
CA GLN A 467 -23.28 -6.46 -1.90
C GLN A 467 -22.60 -5.33 -2.67
N ALA A 468 -23.03 -4.09 -2.41
CA ALA A 468 -22.51 -2.86 -3.01
C ALA A 468 -21.54 -2.12 -2.07
N LEU A 469 -21.47 -2.53 -0.79
CA LEU A 469 -20.58 -1.90 0.17
C LEU A 469 -19.15 -2.36 -0.05
N HIS A 470 -18.29 -1.41 -0.42
CA HIS A 470 -16.87 -1.70 -0.52
C HIS A 470 -16.29 -1.98 0.88
N PRO A 471 -15.48 -3.04 1.06
CA PRO A 471 -14.84 -3.33 2.34
C PRO A 471 -13.91 -2.22 2.85
N GLY A 472 -13.55 -1.21 2.04
CA GLY A 472 -12.88 0.00 2.51
C GLY A 472 -13.67 0.79 3.57
N ASN A 473 -14.96 0.52 3.70
CA ASN A 473 -15.86 1.11 4.70
C ASN A 473 -16.16 0.15 5.87
N MET A 474 -15.41 -0.93 6.04
CA MET A 474 -15.60 -1.93 7.10
C MET A 474 -14.46 -1.86 8.13
N TYR A 475 -14.71 -2.39 9.34
CA TYR A 475 -13.69 -2.41 10.40
C TYR A 475 -12.49 -3.24 9.94
N LEU A 476 -11.31 -2.62 9.95
CA LEU A 476 -10.05 -3.19 9.44
C LEU A 476 -10.11 -3.64 7.97
N ASN A 477 -11.05 -3.12 7.18
CA ASN A 477 -11.34 -3.62 5.84
C ASN A 477 -11.81 -5.09 5.80
N MET A 478 -12.37 -5.59 6.91
CA MET A 478 -12.74 -7.00 7.08
C MET A 478 -14.15 -7.23 7.59
N PHE A 479 -14.52 -6.57 8.69
CA PHE A 479 -15.72 -6.92 9.45
C PHE A 479 -16.80 -5.85 9.28
N HIS A 480 -17.97 -6.27 8.82
CA HIS A 480 -19.14 -5.40 8.81
C HIS A 480 -19.67 -5.25 10.25
N PRO A 481 -19.93 -4.02 10.76
CA PRO A 481 -20.30 -3.82 12.17
C PRO A 481 -21.52 -4.63 12.64
N GLU A 482 -22.52 -4.78 11.77
CA GLU A 482 -23.75 -5.55 12.07
C GLU A 482 -23.53 -7.07 12.00
N ILE A 483 -22.67 -7.55 11.10
CA ILE A 483 -22.43 -8.99 10.92
C ILE A 483 -21.43 -9.51 11.98
N GLY A 484 -20.50 -8.64 12.36
CA GLY A 484 -19.48 -8.91 13.37
C GLY A 484 -18.57 -10.08 12.99
N TYR A 485 -18.37 -10.99 13.93
CA TYR A 485 -17.39 -12.08 13.82
C TYR A 485 -17.83 -13.22 12.89
N SER A 486 -19.09 -13.25 12.47
CA SER A 486 -19.68 -14.39 11.78
C SER A 486 -19.29 -14.46 10.29
N LEU A 487 -18.90 -13.35 9.70
CA LEU A 487 -18.45 -13.26 8.30
C LEU A 487 -17.35 -12.20 8.17
N ALA A 488 -16.30 -12.50 7.40
CA ALA A 488 -15.20 -11.57 7.15
C ALA A 488 -14.87 -11.45 5.67
N PHE A 489 -14.44 -10.25 5.27
CA PHE A 489 -13.85 -9.95 3.98
C PHE A 489 -12.32 -9.97 4.12
N CYS A 490 -11.65 -10.95 3.52
CA CYS A 490 -10.19 -11.09 3.62
C CYS A 490 -9.52 -10.70 2.30
N GLY A 491 -8.47 -9.87 2.38
CA GLY A 491 -7.68 -9.43 1.22
C GLY A 491 -8.09 -8.09 0.60
N PHE A 492 -8.90 -7.28 1.31
CA PHE A 492 -9.45 -6.02 0.78
C PHE A 492 -8.74 -4.76 1.28
N ALA A 493 -7.71 -4.91 2.11
CA ALA A 493 -6.82 -3.80 2.49
C ALA A 493 -5.68 -3.69 1.47
N ARG A 494 -5.51 -2.51 0.83
CA ARG A 494 -4.49 -2.31 -0.20
C ARG A 494 -3.30 -1.49 0.34
N PRO A 495 -2.12 -2.08 0.51
CA PRO A 495 -0.92 -1.33 0.87
C PRO A 495 -0.58 -0.25 -0.16
N LYS A 496 -0.26 0.97 0.28
CA LYS A 496 0.35 1.99 -0.59
C LYS A 496 1.71 1.52 -1.11
N ILE A 497 2.52 0.99 -0.19
CA ILE A 497 3.82 0.34 -0.42
C ILE A 497 3.81 -0.88 0.50
N GLY A 498 3.98 -2.07 -0.08
CA GLY A 498 3.92 -3.35 0.61
C GLY A 498 3.43 -4.43 -0.35
N ALA A 499 2.96 -5.54 0.19
CA ALA A 499 2.36 -6.64 -0.57
C ALA A 499 1.02 -7.08 0.04
N ILE A 500 0.05 -7.39 -0.82
CA ILE A 500 -1.29 -7.84 -0.41
C ILE A 500 -1.26 -9.24 0.24
N PRO A 501 -0.53 -10.25 -0.30
CA PRO A 501 -0.52 -11.59 0.29
C PRO A 501 -0.21 -11.66 1.80
N PRO A 502 0.88 -11.07 2.33
CA PRO A 502 1.13 -11.07 3.78
C PRO A 502 0.10 -10.22 4.56
N THR A 503 -0.48 -9.19 3.95
CA THR A 503 -1.58 -8.44 4.57
C THR A 503 -2.83 -9.29 4.73
N GLY A 504 -3.23 -9.99 3.67
CA GLY A 504 -4.37 -10.89 3.71
C GLY A 504 -4.13 -12.12 4.60
N GLU A 505 -2.90 -12.62 4.68
CA GLU A 505 -2.52 -13.66 5.65
C GLU A 505 -2.68 -13.19 7.11
N LEU A 506 -2.27 -11.95 7.41
CA LEU A 506 -2.45 -11.42 8.75
C LEU A 506 -3.94 -11.18 9.07
N GLN A 507 -4.73 -10.76 8.10
CA GLN A 507 -6.20 -10.73 8.21
C GLN A 507 -6.77 -12.14 8.43
N ALA A 508 -6.28 -13.15 7.71
CA ALA A 508 -6.67 -14.55 7.86
C ALA A 508 -6.40 -15.08 9.28
N ARG A 509 -5.24 -14.74 9.86
CA ARG A 509 -4.90 -15.09 11.25
C ARG A 509 -5.85 -14.48 12.27
N LEU A 510 -6.18 -13.19 12.11
CA LEU A 510 -7.15 -12.53 12.98
C LEU A 510 -8.53 -13.19 12.84
N PHE A 511 -8.98 -13.42 11.61
CA PHE A 511 -10.25 -14.08 11.35
C PHE A 511 -10.31 -15.49 11.96
N ALA A 512 -9.30 -16.33 11.75
CA ALA A 512 -9.28 -17.69 12.29
C ALA A 512 -9.35 -17.71 13.82
N LEU A 513 -8.65 -16.81 14.51
CA LEU A 513 -8.73 -16.67 15.97
C LEU A 513 -10.12 -16.21 16.44
N VAL A 514 -10.75 -15.30 15.71
CA VAL A 514 -12.09 -14.80 16.00
C VAL A 514 -13.15 -15.88 15.73
N ALA A 515 -13.04 -16.59 14.61
CA ALA A 515 -13.89 -17.71 14.23
C ALA A 515 -13.82 -18.83 15.28
N ALA A 516 -12.61 -19.18 15.74
CA ALA A 516 -12.38 -20.14 16.82
C ALA A 516 -12.81 -19.63 18.21
N GLY A 517 -13.23 -18.37 18.33
CA GLY A 517 -13.61 -17.78 19.61
C GLY A 517 -12.43 -17.59 20.56
N LYS A 518 -11.18 -17.59 20.08
CA LYS A 518 -9.98 -17.29 20.88
C LYS A 518 -9.72 -15.78 21.00
N ARG A 519 -10.37 -14.98 20.14
CA ARG A 519 -10.39 -13.52 20.16
C ARG A 519 -11.82 -13.02 19.96
N LEU A 520 -12.20 -11.95 20.64
CA LEU A 520 -13.47 -11.25 20.47
C LEU A 520 -13.28 -10.00 19.61
N LEU A 521 -14.23 -9.67 18.75
CA LEU A 521 -14.23 -8.35 18.12
C LEU A 521 -14.79 -7.31 19.11
N PRO A 522 -14.38 -6.04 18.99
CA PRO A 522 -15.05 -4.97 19.71
C PRO A 522 -16.52 -4.85 19.26
N ASP A 523 -17.34 -4.14 20.05
CA ASP A 523 -18.75 -3.94 19.70
C ASP A 523 -18.94 -3.09 18.42
N ALA A 524 -20.15 -3.14 17.85
CA ALA A 524 -20.50 -2.44 16.63
C ALA A 524 -20.28 -0.92 16.69
N ARG A 525 -20.58 -0.29 17.83
CA ARG A 525 -20.40 1.17 18.01
C ARG A 525 -18.92 1.54 17.99
N PHE A 526 -18.06 0.71 18.57
CA PHE A 526 -16.62 0.91 18.47
C PHE A 526 -16.14 0.73 17.03
N MET A 527 -16.58 -0.34 16.34
CA MET A 527 -16.23 -0.58 14.94
C MET A 527 -16.60 0.60 14.03
N GLU A 528 -17.80 1.16 14.18
CA GLU A 528 -18.26 2.34 13.44
C GLU A 528 -17.40 3.58 13.69
N ARG A 529 -17.03 3.83 14.96
CA ARG A 529 -16.15 4.95 15.32
C ARG A 529 -14.76 4.79 14.69
N ASP A 530 -14.19 3.58 14.72
CA ASP A 530 -12.89 3.29 14.10
C ASP A 530 -12.93 3.45 12.57
N ILE A 531 -14.03 3.03 11.92
CA ILE A 531 -14.25 3.24 10.48
C ILE A 531 -14.24 4.74 10.15
N ILE A 532 -15.01 5.55 10.88
CA ILE A 532 -15.08 7.00 10.66
C ILE A 532 -13.70 7.64 10.85
N GLN A 533 -12.98 7.26 11.90
CA GLN A 533 -11.66 7.80 12.19
C GLN A 533 -10.64 7.41 11.11
N THR A 534 -10.60 6.13 10.73
CA THR A 534 -9.72 5.60 9.68
C THR A 534 -9.99 6.29 8.35
N ARG A 535 -11.25 6.55 7.99
CA ARG A 535 -11.61 7.29 6.77
C ARG A 535 -11.07 8.72 6.78
N LYS A 536 -11.15 9.43 7.92
CA LYS A 536 -10.58 10.78 8.06
C LYS A 536 -9.06 10.76 7.91
N GLU A 537 -8.38 9.81 8.57
CA GLU A 537 -6.93 9.65 8.48
C GLU A 537 -6.46 9.29 7.07
N ASN A 538 -7.19 8.42 6.37
CA ASN A 538 -6.92 8.04 4.99
C ASN A 538 -7.15 9.20 4.02
N ALA A 539 -8.19 10.02 4.22
CA ALA A 539 -8.44 11.20 3.40
C ALA A 539 -7.32 12.25 3.54
N LEU A 540 -6.74 12.40 4.73
CA LEU A 540 -5.57 13.26 4.97
C LEU A 540 -4.29 12.68 4.36
N SER A 541 -4.12 11.36 4.46
CA SER A 541 -2.91 10.68 3.99
C SER A 541 -2.88 10.56 2.47
N PHE A 542 -4.02 10.28 1.83
CA PHE A 542 -4.16 10.00 0.40
C PHE A 542 -5.33 10.80 -0.22
N PRO A 543 -5.24 12.14 -0.29
CA PRO A 543 -6.37 13.00 -0.65
C PRO A 543 -6.82 12.88 -2.12
N THR A 544 -6.01 12.27 -2.99
CA THR A 544 -6.35 12.06 -4.41
C THR A 544 -7.08 10.75 -4.69
N GLN A 545 -7.24 9.88 -3.69
CA GLN A 545 -7.95 8.61 -3.89
C GLN A 545 -9.46 8.81 -3.74
N PRO A 546 -10.27 8.37 -4.72
CA PRO A 546 -11.71 8.48 -4.61
C PRO A 546 -12.22 7.60 -3.45
N PRO A 547 -13.24 8.05 -2.70
CA PRO A 547 -13.96 7.18 -1.77
C PRO A 547 -14.62 6.01 -2.53
N PRO A 548 -14.65 4.80 -1.95
CA PRO A 548 -14.03 4.41 -0.70
C PRO A 548 -12.51 4.20 -0.87
N ASN A 549 -11.74 4.90 -0.04
CA ASN A 549 -10.28 4.85 -0.09
C ASN A 549 -9.78 3.59 0.65
N VAL A 550 -9.23 2.66 -0.11
CA VAL A 550 -8.75 1.36 0.39
C VAL A 550 -7.25 1.32 0.66
N LEU A 551 -6.55 2.44 0.42
CA LEU A 551 -5.12 2.52 0.68
C LEU A 551 -4.86 2.55 2.18
N ILE A 552 -3.91 1.72 2.60
CA ILE A 552 -3.43 1.67 3.98
C ILE A 552 -1.94 2.00 4.05
N ASN A 553 -1.53 2.60 5.18
CA ASN A 553 -0.12 2.60 5.57
C ASN A 553 0.24 1.19 6.08
N TRP A 554 1.05 0.47 5.31
CA TRP A 554 1.23 -0.97 5.47
C TRP A 554 1.77 -1.38 6.84
N ILE A 555 2.88 -0.80 7.30
CA ILE A 555 3.51 -1.19 8.57
C ILE A 555 2.56 -0.88 9.73
N SER A 556 1.96 0.31 9.77
CA SER A 556 1.01 0.70 10.82
C SER A 556 -0.23 -0.20 10.84
N TYR A 557 -0.77 -0.55 9.67
CA TYR A 557 -1.91 -1.46 9.57
C TYR A 557 -1.56 -2.87 10.03
N MET A 558 -0.45 -3.42 9.54
CA MET A 558 0.03 -4.74 9.92
C MET A 558 0.29 -4.81 11.43
N ASP A 559 0.88 -3.76 12.01
CA ASP A 559 1.09 -3.66 13.46
C ASP A 559 -0.23 -3.58 14.25
N LYS A 560 -1.23 -2.83 13.74
CA LYS A 560 -2.59 -2.77 14.33
C LYS A 560 -3.24 -4.15 14.36
N VAL A 561 -3.22 -4.90 13.25
CA VAL A 561 -3.80 -6.24 13.17
C VAL A 561 -3.02 -7.24 14.03
N ALA A 562 -1.68 -7.18 14.00
CA ALA A 562 -0.83 -8.04 14.83
C ALA A 562 -1.03 -7.82 16.34
N ASN A 563 -1.34 -6.59 16.75
CA ASN A 563 -1.71 -6.30 18.14
C ASN A 563 -3.00 -7.02 18.55
N LEU A 564 -4.03 -7.00 17.69
CA LEU A 564 -5.30 -7.69 17.94
C LEU A 564 -5.13 -9.22 17.99
N ILE A 565 -4.21 -9.76 17.21
CA ILE A 565 -3.81 -11.17 17.26
C ILE A 565 -3.03 -11.47 18.55
N GLY A 566 -2.24 -10.51 19.03
CA GLY A 566 -1.24 -10.70 20.07
C GLY A 566 0.09 -11.26 19.54
N SER A 567 0.40 -11.03 18.26
CA SER A 567 1.61 -11.50 17.58
C SER A 567 2.62 -10.40 17.25
N ARG A 568 2.30 -9.12 17.53
CA ARG A 568 3.28 -8.04 17.41
C ARG A 568 4.49 -8.33 18.33
N PRO A 569 5.72 -8.29 17.81
CA PRO A 569 6.91 -8.54 18.63
C PRO A 569 7.02 -7.59 19.81
N ASN A 570 7.20 -8.16 21.00
CA ASN A 570 7.40 -7.38 22.22
C ASN A 570 8.76 -6.64 22.17
N PRO A 571 8.81 -5.32 22.36
CA PRO A 571 10.08 -4.57 22.41
C PRO A 571 11.08 -5.11 23.43
N LEU A 572 10.64 -5.62 24.59
CA LEU A 572 11.52 -6.23 25.59
C LEU A 572 12.16 -7.53 25.08
N TYR A 573 11.43 -8.32 24.28
CA TYR A 573 11.98 -9.52 23.64
C TYR A 573 13.08 -9.13 22.63
N LEU A 574 12.85 -8.07 21.86
CA LEU A 574 13.82 -7.60 20.87
C LEU A 574 15.07 -7.00 21.53
N LEU A 575 14.93 -6.23 22.63
CA LEU A 575 16.07 -5.66 23.37
C LEU A 575 17.05 -6.72 23.88
N LYS A 576 16.56 -7.93 24.22
CA LYS A 576 17.40 -9.07 24.62
C LYS A 576 18.17 -9.70 23.46
N LYS A 577 17.82 -9.38 22.21
CA LYS A 577 18.39 -9.95 20.98
C LYS A 577 18.86 -8.81 20.06
N PRO A 578 19.98 -8.14 20.36
CA PRO A 578 20.38 -6.90 19.66
C PRO A 578 20.52 -7.06 18.14
N ARG A 579 21.05 -8.20 17.67
CA ARG A 579 21.11 -8.51 16.22
C ARG A 579 19.73 -8.63 15.57
N LEU A 580 18.78 -9.26 16.26
CA LEU A 580 17.40 -9.38 15.78
C LEU A 580 16.68 -8.03 15.83
N LEU A 581 16.84 -7.26 16.91
CA LEU A 581 16.31 -5.91 17.02
C LEU A 581 16.80 -5.02 15.87
N TRP A 582 18.10 -5.09 15.56
CA TRP A 582 18.66 -4.36 14.44
C TRP A 582 17.98 -4.74 13.13
N LYS A 583 17.92 -6.04 12.80
CA LYS A 583 17.23 -6.52 11.60
C LYS A 583 15.75 -6.15 11.56
N PHE A 584 15.06 -6.20 12.69
CA PHE A 584 13.65 -5.84 12.81
C PHE A 584 13.40 -4.37 12.50
N CYS A 585 14.30 -3.48 12.95
CA CYS A 585 14.16 -2.04 12.76
C CYS A 585 14.63 -1.58 11.38
N SER A 586 15.81 -2.04 10.96
CA SER A 586 16.49 -1.55 9.77
C SER A 586 16.25 -2.39 8.53
N GLY A 587 15.98 -3.69 8.68
CA GLY A 587 15.75 -4.59 7.55
C GLY A 587 14.36 -4.44 6.93
N PRO A 588 14.15 -5.07 5.76
CA PRO A 588 12.84 -5.08 5.09
C PRO A 588 11.76 -5.67 6.00
N VAL A 589 10.62 -4.99 6.12
CA VAL A 589 9.46 -5.53 6.83
C VAL A 589 8.80 -6.61 5.96
N THR A 590 8.64 -7.79 6.52
CA THR A 590 8.02 -8.96 5.88
C THR A 590 6.93 -9.55 6.76
N GLY A 591 6.09 -10.44 6.21
CA GLY A 591 5.12 -11.21 7.00
C GLY A 591 5.75 -11.94 8.19
N ALA A 592 6.97 -12.45 8.04
CA ALA A 592 7.70 -13.21 9.06
C ALA A 592 7.89 -12.45 10.38
N HIS A 593 7.92 -11.11 10.34
CA HIS A 593 8.00 -10.28 11.55
C HIS A 593 6.85 -10.55 12.53
N TYR A 594 5.70 -10.96 12.01
CA TYR A 594 4.48 -11.18 12.77
C TYR A 594 4.31 -12.63 13.25
N ARG A 595 5.33 -13.50 13.05
CA ARG A 595 5.42 -14.85 13.64
C ARG A 595 6.66 -15.01 14.53
N LEU A 596 7.28 -13.91 14.95
CA LEU A 596 8.37 -13.94 15.94
C LEU A 596 7.87 -14.28 17.36
N THR A 597 6.65 -13.89 17.70
CA THR A 597 6.03 -14.10 19.01
C THR A 597 4.51 -14.27 18.87
N GLY A 598 3.85 -14.76 19.92
CA GLY A 598 2.39 -14.88 19.98
C GLY A 598 1.84 -16.12 19.26
N PRO A 599 0.52 -16.16 19.00
CA PRO A 599 -0.12 -17.31 18.35
C PRO A 599 0.49 -17.59 16.97
N GLY A 600 0.89 -18.85 16.73
CA GLY A 600 1.50 -19.27 15.46
C GLY A 600 2.97 -18.84 15.30
N ALA A 601 3.66 -18.49 16.38
CA ALA A 601 5.09 -18.19 16.33
C ALA A 601 5.88 -19.36 15.74
N SER A 602 6.86 -19.06 14.86
CA SER A 602 7.59 -20.07 14.10
C SER A 602 9.09 -19.78 14.08
N GLN A 603 9.89 -20.84 14.28
CA GLN A 603 11.34 -20.77 14.16
C GLN A 603 11.76 -20.43 12.71
N THR A 604 11.01 -20.92 11.72
CA THR A 604 11.20 -20.59 10.29
C THR A 604 11.14 -19.10 10.06
N SER A 605 10.24 -18.38 10.72
CA SER A 605 10.10 -16.93 10.59
C SER A 605 11.29 -16.17 11.17
N LEU A 606 11.82 -16.62 12.31
CA LEU A 606 13.06 -16.08 12.88
C LEU A 606 14.23 -16.29 11.90
N GLU A 607 14.41 -17.50 11.39
CA GLU A 607 15.45 -17.81 10.41
C GLU A 607 15.29 -17.00 9.13
N THR A 608 14.05 -16.81 8.65
CA THR A 608 13.74 -16.00 7.47
C THR A 608 14.24 -14.58 7.65
N ILE A 609 13.92 -13.93 8.78
CA ILE A 609 14.40 -12.56 9.07
C ILE A 609 15.93 -12.54 9.15
N MET A 610 16.53 -13.54 9.80
CA MET A 610 17.98 -13.66 9.90
C MET A 610 18.67 -13.95 8.55
N LYS A 611 17.97 -14.59 7.60
CA LYS A 611 18.45 -14.84 6.22
C LYS A 611 18.16 -13.71 5.24
N LEU A 612 17.28 -12.76 5.57
CA LEU A 612 16.97 -11.64 4.68
C LEU A 612 18.26 -10.99 4.18
N PRO A 613 18.40 -10.83 2.84
CA PRO A 613 19.67 -10.51 2.19
C PRO A 613 20.22 -9.13 2.54
N ARG A 614 19.46 -8.32 3.27
CA ARG A 614 19.84 -6.96 3.65
C ARG A 614 19.94 -6.79 5.17
N MET A 615 21.16 -6.60 5.64
CA MET A 615 21.41 -5.69 6.76
C MET A 615 21.87 -4.40 6.13
N HIS A 616 21.03 -3.37 6.13
CA HIS A 616 21.54 -2.05 5.81
C HIS A 616 22.70 -1.79 6.80
N GLN A 617 23.89 -1.53 6.25
CA GLN A 617 25.04 -1.19 7.06
C GLN A 617 24.76 0.11 7.86
N ILE A 618 25.51 0.37 8.94
CA ILE A 618 25.28 1.57 9.77
C ILE A 618 25.45 2.85 8.94
N ASN A 619 26.42 2.90 8.03
CA ASN A 619 26.57 3.97 7.04
C ASN A 619 25.31 4.10 6.17
N GLU A 620 24.75 2.99 5.65
CA GLU A 620 23.48 2.95 4.91
C GLU A 620 22.32 3.47 5.76
N ILE A 621 22.26 3.17 7.06
CA ILE A 621 21.17 3.60 7.94
C ILE A 621 21.34 5.04 8.37
N ILE A 622 22.54 5.52 8.66
CA ILE A 622 22.82 6.96 8.80
C ILE A 622 22.46 7.67 7.48
N THR A 623 22.63 6.96 6.36
CA THR A 623 22.18 7.33 5.01
C THR A 623 20.64 7.25 4.87
N TYR A 624 19.92 6.25 5.38
CA TYR A 624 18.46 6.16 5.30
C TYR A 624 17.74 7.08 6.30
N ILE A 625 18.31 7.29 7.49
CA ILE A 625 17.84 8.15 8.56
C ILE A 625 18.19 9.62 8.26
N GLY A 626 19.25 9.89 7.48
CA GLY A 626 19.70 11.26 7.27
C GLY A 626 20.67 11.57 6.14
N LEU A 627 21.11 10.67 5.24
CA LEU A 627 22.14 11.01 4.22
C LEU A 627 21.99 10.49 2.77
N HIS A 628 21.23 9.46 2.45
CA HIS A 628 20.92 9.06 1.07
C HIS A 628 20.06 10.10 0.38
N PHE A 629 19.29 10.83 1.18
CA PHE A 629 18.46 11.95 0.74
C PHE A 629 19.23 13.30 0.77
N TRP A 630 20.40 13.37 1.40
CA TRP A 630 21.07 14.64 1.74
C TRP A 630 22.52 14.78 1.22
N LEU A 631 23.28 13.68 1.13
CA LEU A 631 24.68 13.64 0.67
C LEU A 631 24.88 13.08 -0.73
N TRP A 632 23.89 12.37 -1.29
CA TRP A 632 23.89 11.98 -2.71
C TRP A 632 24.41 13.08 -3.63
N PRO A 633 23.92 14.33 -3.50
CA PRO A 633 24.27 15.40 -4.42
C PRO A 633 25.72 15.90 -4.22
N LEU A 634 26.29 15.71 -3.04
CA LEU A 634 27.52 16.38 -2.62
C LEU A 634 28.79 15.55 -2.89
N GLN A 635 28.69 14.32 -3.43
CA GLN A 635 29.83 13.40 -3.69
C GLN A 635 30.81 13.20 -2.52
N ILE A 636 30.43 13.54 -1.28
CA ILE A 636 31.33 13.52 -0.11
C ILE A 636 31.73 12.08 0.27
N ILE A 637 30.95 11.08 -0.15
CA ILE A 637 31.23 9.67 0.10
C ILE A 637 31.73 9.03 -1.20
N ASN A 638 33.04 9.11 -1.43
CA ASN A 638 33.68 8.39 -2.53
C ASN A 638 33.77 6.89 -2.15
N PRO A 639 33.22 5.97 -2.98
CA PRO A 639 33.16 4.54 -2.69
C PRO A 639 34.54 3.89 -2.49
N ASN A 640 35.60 4.47 -3.05
CA ASN A 640 36.97 3.94 -2.93
C ASN A 640 37.69 4.32 -1.62
N SER A 641 37.17 5.28 -0.85
CA SER A 641 37.83 5.78 0.37
C SER A 641 37.56 4.99 1.64
N ILE A 642 36.73 3.94 1.59
CA ILE A 642 36.20 3.24 2.77
C ILE A 642 36.75 1.80 2.87
N ALA A 643 37.81 1.47 2.13
CA ALA A 643 38.53 0.20 2.30
C ALA A 643 39.44 0.17 3.55
N VAL A 644 39.60 1.29 4.28
CA VAL A 644 40.62 1.43 5.34
C VAL A 644 40.08 1.27 6.77
N CYS A 645 38.77 1.06 6.97
CA CYS A 645 38.20 0.84 8.31
C CYS A 645 37.17 -0.29 8.34
N ALA A 646 37.52 -1.44 7.75
CA ALA A 646 36.82 -2.71 7.96
C ALA A 646 37.51 -3.54 9.05
#